data_AF-A0A1I6I335-F1
#
_entry.id   AF-A0A1I6I335-F1
#
_cell.length_a   1.000
_cell.length_b   1.000
_cell.length_c   1.000
_cell.angle_alpha   90.00
_cell.angle_beta   90.00
_cell.angle_gamma   90.00
#
_symmetry.space_group_name_H-M   'P 1'
#
loop_
_entity.id
_entity.type
_entity.pdbx_description
1 polymer ?
#
loop_
_entity_poly.entity_id
_entity_poly.type
_entity_poly.pdbx_seq_one_letter_code
_entity_poly.pdbx_strand_id
1 'polypeptide(L)'
;MKVWQFFRTPLPIITLLLTLLVTALPLKASDLLDPEDAFRLQPVQIVDGKISISWEIEPGYYLYQDRLGVKSADIQLQAINFPPAKDKNDPFFGQVKIYDQDFTLTIPYQGQAQQANLVISYQGCAEEFGVCYPPQTEQVSINLPANTMPSLPNEVKSLSALNDFLASQTGLTDTGLLDVDDAFAFSYSQSGEGQLFANWTMADGYYLYRDKITANIVSGQATIEGIITPQGEMKDDPIFGQVEVYYGQGAADITITDLQGPVVVEIGYQGCADVGVCYPPETRQVTLDPATFGTATAETVAAAAAATPTQSSALSLTSAPSSDPAQMSEADRITNTLMNANLWIVVLTFFIFGLLLSFTPCVFPMIPILSSIIVGQGNQNITARKGFIISLVFVLSMATAYTIAGVLAGIFGANLQAALQNPWVLGSFAVIFVLLALSMFGFYEIQLPASLQNKITQLSNKQKGGSLTGVAIMGFLSALIVGPCVAPPLAGALIYIGQTGDAMLGGLALFAMSIGMGVPLLLLGASAGKLLPRAGAWMNTVKAVFGVLLLAVALWLADRVLPGWISMIGWALLFIVAAIYMGALEPIGDKSNWHKLWKGLGLSLLVTGFVIIIGLAGGSRDLLQPLKVFQGGGSATQQQAELQFEYIDSLEELQARVGQGQPVMLDFYADWCVSCIEMERFTFTDPQVQAALDGVVLLKADVTANTTDHRALMRELGIVGPPAILFYDAAGVEQRGQRVVGFKNAADFKANIQAALRN
;
A
#
# COMPACT_ATOMS: atom_id res chain seq x y z
N MET A 1 40.96 24.46 30.27
CA MET A 1 40.05 24.14 31.40
C MET A 1 38.82 25.09 31.54
N LYS A 2 38.28 25.69 30.46
CA LYS A 2 36.98 26.42 30.52
C LYS A 2 35.97 26.14 29.40
N VAL A 3 36.31 25.30 28.40
CA VAL A 3 35.42 24.98 27.27
C VAL A 3 34.58 23.70 27.52
N TRP A 4 34.93 22.90 28.53
CA TRP A 4 34.31 21.59 28.78
C TRP A 4 33.07 21.61 29.70
N GLN A 5 32.66 22.79 30.18
CA GLN A 5 31.45 22.92 31.02
C GLN A 5 30.16 23.22 30.23
N PHE A 6 30.27 23.66 28.96
CA PHE A 6 29.08 23.98 28.16
C PHE A 6 28.39 22.75 27.56
N PHE A 7 29.09 21.62 27.42
CA PHE A 7 28.57 20.37 26.86
C PHE A 7 27.92 19.42 27.89
N ARG A 8 27.88 19.78 29.19
CA ARG A 8 27.45 18.86 30.26
C ARG A 8 25.95 18.90 30.57
N THR A 9 25.21 19.79 29.94
CA THR A 9 23.75 19.86 30.10
C THR A 9 23.13 19.75 28.72
N PRO A 10 22.58 18.59 28.31
CA PRO A 10 21.69 18.54 27.15
C PRO A 10 20.33 19.16 27.51
N LEU A 11 20.08 19.46 28.79
CA LEU A 11 18.82 20.00 29.29
C LEU A 11 18.36 21.29 28.59
N PRO A 12 19.17 22.34 28.34
CA PRO A 12 18.73 23.53 27.61
C PRO A 12 18.48 23.27 26.12
N ILE A 13 19.20 22.37 25.46
CA ILE A 13 18.99 22.07 24.02
C ILE A 13 17.78 21.15 23.84
N ILE A 14 17.62 20.16 24.71
CA ILE A 14 16.44 19.30 24.78
C ILE A 14 15.22 20.10 25.21
N THR A 15 15.32 21.02 26.18
CA THR A 15 14.21 21.91 26.51
C THR A 15 13.97 22.96 25.44
N LEU A 16 14.96 23.42 24.67
CA LEU A 16 14.74 24.30 23.51
C LEU A 16 14.05 23.54 22.36
N LEU A 17 14.44 22.30 22.07
CA LEU A 17 13.77 21.43 21.09
C LEU A 17 12.37 21.03 21.56
N LEU A 18 12.20 20.69 22.84
CA LEU A 18 10.91 20.33 23.44
C LEU A 18 10.01 21.56 23.61
N THR A 19 10.56 22.77 23.84
CA THR A 19 9.77 24.01 23.84
C THR A 19 9.46 24.47 22.43
N LEU A 20 10.32 24.31 21.43
CA LEU A 20 9.93 24.52 20.03
C LEU A 20 8.83 23.55 19.59
N LEU A 21 8.85 22.30 20.07
CA LEU A 21 7.81 21.30 19.82
C LEU A 21 6.50 21.58 20.59
N VAL A 22 6.59 22.20 21.77
CA VAL A 22 5.44 22.45 22.68
C VAL A 22 4.85 23.86 22.51
N THR A 23 5.59 24.83 21.97
CA THR A 23 5.03 26.14 21.56
C THR A 23 4.36 26.10 20.20
N ALA A 24 4.40 24.96 19.50
CA ALA A 24 3.32 24.59 18.59
C ALA A 24 2.09 24.23 19.45
N LEU A 25 1.51 25.24 20.10
CA LEU A 25 0.23 25.08 20.77
C LEU A 25 -0.80 24.65 19.71
N PRO A 26 -1.71 23.76 20.09
CA PRO A 26 -2.75 23.27 19.20
C PRO A 26 -3.56 24.48 18.76
N LEU A 27 -3.62 24.71 17.46
CA LEU A 27 -4.88 25.20 16.92
C LEU A 27 -5.92 24.22 17.47
N LYS A 28 -6.81 24.73 18.31
CA LYS A 28 -8.08 24.05 18.57
C LYS A 28 -8.68 23.84 17.19
N ALA A 29 -8.46 22.65 16.63
CA ALA A 29 -9.37 22.08 15.69
C ALA A 29 -10.63 21.88 16.53
N SER A 30 -11.50 22.90 16.56
CA SER A 30 -12.92 22.64 16.61
C SER A 30 -13.16 21.56 15.56
N ASP A 31 -13.75 20.45 15.98
CA ASP A 31 -13.91 19.27 15.14
C ASP A 31 -14.46 19.69 13.77
N LEU A 32 -13.68 19.46 12.72
CA LEU A 32 -14.14 19.60 11.35
C LEU A 32 -15.26 18.56 11.20
N LEU A 33 -16.50 19.02 11.02
CA LEU A 33 -17.66 18.14 10.95
C LEU A 33 -17.56 17.27 9.70
N ASP A 34 -18.06 16.03 9.78
CA ASP A 34 -18.18 15.21 8.58
C ASP A 34 -19.18 15.86 7.59
N PRO A 35 -19.07 15.63 6.27
CA PRO A 35 -19.91 16.29 5.27
C PRO A 35 -21.42 16.18 5.54
N GLU A 36 -21.88 15.02 6.04
CA GLU A 36 -23.27 14.74 6.38
C GLU A 36 -23.78 15.56 7.58
N ASP A 37 -22.88 15.93 8.50
CA ASP A 37 -23.17 16.76 9.66
C ASP A 37 -23.05 18.26 9.35
N ALA A 38 -22.12 18.63 8.46
CA ALA A 38 -21.92 20.00 8.01
C ALA A 38 -23.02 20.46 7.02
N PHE A 39 -23.53 19.55 6.19
CA PHE A 39 -24.51 19.82 5.12
C PHE A 39 -25.69 18.84 5.22
N ARG A 40 -26.56 19.05 6.21
CA ARG A 40 -27.64 18.10 6.50
C ARG A 40 -28.75 18.18 5.45
N LEU A 41 -28.86 17.14 4.62
CA LEU A 41 -29.93 16.98 3.64
C LEU A 41 -31.25 16.62 4.35
N GLN A 42 -32.26 17.46 4.20
CA GLN A 42 -33.59 17.18 4.74
C GLN A 42 -34.35 16.19 3.83
N PRO A 43 -35.32 15.42 4.37
CA PRO A 43 -36.11 14.49 3.57
C PRO A 43 -36.75 15.17 2.37
N VAL A 44 -36.53 14.62 1.18
CA VAL A 44 -37.05 15.18 -0.07
C VAL A 44 -38.58 15.10 -0.08
N GLN A 45 -39.24 16.24 -0.33
CA GLN A 45 -40.70 16.33 -0.36
C GLN A 45 -41.20 16.72 -1.74
N ILE A 46 -42.42 16.28 -2.08
CA ILE A 46 -43.12 16.73 -3.28
C ILE A 46 -44.16 17.77 -2.85
N VAL A 47 -43.94 19.03 -3.22
CA VAL A 47 -44.84 20.15 -2.91
C VAL A 47 -45.30 20.78 -4.22
N ASP A 48 -46.61 20.89 -4.42
CA ASP A 48 -47.24 21.44 -5.63
C ASP A 48 -46.73 20.84 -6.96
N GLY A 49 -46.48 19.53 -6.98
CA GLY A 49 -45.99 18.82 -8.16
C GLY A 49 -44.53 19.12 -8.52
N LYS A 50 -43.75 19.65 -7.58
CA LYS A 50 -42.31 19.88 -7.71
C LYS A 50 -41.56 19.16 -6.58
N ILE A 51 -40.37 18.68 -6.89
CA ILE A 51 -39.46 18.08 -5.92
C ILE A 51 -38.77 19.22 -5.16
N SER A 52 -38.91 19.22 -3.85
CA SER A 52 -38.34 20.20 -2.93
C SER A 52 -37.24 19.52 -2.10
N ILE A 53 -36.01 20.01 -2.23
CA ILE A 53 -34.83 19.49 -1.54
C ILE A 53 -34.25 20.62 -0.70
N SER A 54 -34.16 20.43 0.61
CA SER A 54 -33.68 21.45 1.55
C SER A 54 -32.38 20.99 2.22
N TRP A 55 -31.44 21.92 2.39
CA TRP A 55 -30.22 21.72 3.18
C TRP A 55 -30.25 22.61 4.41
N GLU A 56 -29.83 22.05 5.53
CA GLU A 56 -29.49 22.79 6.76
C GLU A 56 -27.96 22.85 6.86
N ILE A 57 -27.41 24.07 6.87
CA ILE A 57 -25.96 24.31 6.82
C ILE A 57 -25.48 24.82 8.18
N GLU A 58 -24.51 24.13 8.78
CA GLU A 58 -23.96 24.55 10.07
C GLU A 58 -23.18 25.87 9.94
N PRO A 59 -23.26 26.80 10.91
CA PRO A 59 -22.53 28.06 10.87
C PRO A 59 -21.02 27.85 10.67
N GLY A 60 -20.46 28.52 9.66
CA GLY A 60 -19.04 28.39 9.29
C GLY A 60 -18.78 27.47 8.09
N TYR A 61 -19.82 26.87 7.51
CA TYR A 61 -19.76 26.05 6.30
C TYR A 61 -20.55 26.69 5.15
N TYR A 62 -20.17 26.39 3.91
CA TYR A 62 -20.89 26.85 2.72
C TYR A 62 -20.85 25.83 1.57
N LEU A 63 -21.91 25.78 0.77
CA LEU A 63 -22.03 24.98 -0.45
C LEU A 63 -21.87 25.84 -1.71
N TYR A 64 -21.24 25.29 -2.76
CA TYR A 64 -21.09 25.97 -4.05
C TYR A 64 -22.32 25.77 -4.93
N GLN A 65 -22.92 26.86 -5.42
CA GLN A 65 -24.12 26.81 -6.25
C GLN A 65 -23.90 26.02 -7.55
N ASP A 66 -22.75 26.17 -8.19
CA ASP A 66 -22.37 25.51 -9.46
C ASP A 66 -22.05 24.02 -9.29
N ARG A 67 -21.94 23.54 -8.04
CA ARG A 67 -21.63 22.14 -7.71
C ARG A 67 -22.81 21.41 -7.06
N LEU A 68 -24.01 22.00 -7.08
CA LEU A 68 -25.26 21.35 -6.71
C LEU A 68 -25.90 20.72 -7.94
N GLY A 69 -26.17 19.42 -7.88
CA GLY A 69 -26.74 18.64 -8.98
C GLY A 69 -27.76 17.62 -8.49
N VAL A 70 -28.80 17.40 -9.29
CA VAL A 70 -29.81 16.36 -9.02
C VAL A 70 -30.10 15.63 -10.32
N LYS A 71 -29.99 14.30 -10.31
CA LYS A 71 -30.26 13.43 -11.45
C LYS A 71 -31.22 12.33 -11.04
N SER A 72 -32.05 11.87 -11.98
CA SER A 72 -32.91 10.70 -11.78
C SER A 72 -32.98 9.91 -13.07
N ALA A 73 -32.93 8.58 -12.98
CA ALA A 73 -33.15 7.69 -14.11
C ALA A 73 -34.65 7.42 -14.34
N ASP A 74 -35.48 7.59 -13.31
CA ASP A 74 -36.88 7.18 -13.32
C ASP A 74 -37.85 8.31 -13.75
N ILE A 75 -37.43 9.57 -13.63
CA ILE A 75 -38.20 10.75 -14.00
C ILE A 75 -37.34 11.79 -14.72
N GLN A 76 -37.93 12.50 -15.68
CA GLN A 76 -37.27 13.62 -16.33
C GLN A 76 -37.36 14.88 -15.45
N LEU A 77 -36.22 15.32 -14.94
CA LEU A 77 -36.09 16.55 -14.15
C LEU A 77 -35.93 17.76 -15.08
N GLN A 78 -36.70 18.81 -14.84
CA GLN A 78 -36.57 20.09 -15.55
C GLN A 78 -35.52 20.99 -14.89
N ALA A 79 -35.26 22.16 -15.50
CA ALA A 79 -34.27 23.11 -14.99
C ALA A 79 -34.47 23.43 -13.50
N ILE A 80 -33.40 23.25 -12.72
CA ILE A 80 -33.38 23.49 -11.28
C ILE A 80 -33.60 24.99 -11.02
N ASN A 81 -34.59 25.31 -10.21
CA ASN A 81 -34.80 26.70 -9.78
C ASN A 81 -33.93 26.98 -8.55
N PHE A 82 -32.82 27.70 -8.76
CA PHE A 82 -31.90 28.06 -7.70
C PHE A 82 -32.36 29.30 -6.92
N PRO A 83 -32.33 29.28 -5.57
CA PRO A 83 -32.56 30.48 -4.75
C PRO A 83 -31.39 31.49 -4.89
N PRO A 84 -31.59 32.76 -4.51
CA PRO A 84 -30.53 33.78 -4.60
C PRO A 84 -29.30 33.36 -3.79
N ALA A 85 -28.15 33.27 -4.46
CA ALA A 85 -26.86 32.91 -3.87
C ALA A 85 -26.01 34.16 -3.59
N LYS A 86 -25.04 34.01 -2.68
CA LYS A 86 -24.11 35.08 -2.29
C LYS A 86 -22.80 34.95 -3.08
N ASP A 87 -22.33 36.05 -3.65
CA ASP A 87 -21.03 36.06 -4.33
C ASP A 87 -19.90 36.02 -3.29
N LYS A 88 -18.93 35.12 -3.48
CA LYS A 88 -17.73 34.98 -2.65
C LYS A 88 -16.50 34.81 -3.53
N ASN A 89 -15.42 35.49 -3.16
CA ASN A 89 -14.13 35.28 -3.81
C ASN A 89 -13.35 34.22 -3.00
N ASP A 90 -13.40 32.99 -3.48
CA ASP A 90 -12.77 31.83 -2.87
C ASP A 90 -11.27 31.77 -3.22
N PRO A 91 -10.37 31.47 -2.25
CA PRO A 91 -8.93 31.40 -2.50
C PRO A 91 -8.50 30.35 -3.54
N PHE A 92 -9.29 29.30 -3.72
CA PHE A 92 -8.99 28.19 -4.63
C PHE A 92 -9.71 28.33 -5.97
N PHE A 93 -10.96 28.82 -5.97
CA PHE A 93 -11.81 28.83 -7.17
C PHE A 93 -12.12 30.24 -7.71
N GLY A 94 -11.66 31.31 -7.06
CA GLY A 94 -11.92 32.68 -7.50
C GLY A 94 -13.36 33.12 -7.22
N GLN A 95 -13.97 33.93 -8.10
CA GLN A 95 -15.35 34.39 -7.89
C GLN A 95 -16.36 33.27 -8.13
N VAL A 96 -17.03 32.86 -7.06
CA VAL A 96 -18.01 31.77 -7.04
C VAL A 96 -19.26 32.19 -6.28
N LYS A 97 -20.38 31.51 -6.54
CA LYS A 97 -21.64 31.73 -5.82
C LYS A 97 -21.86 30.64 -4.79
N ILE A 98 -22.20 31.04 -3.56
CA ILE A 98 -22.30 30.13 -2.43
C ILE A 98 -23.61 30.27 -1.66
N TYR A 99 -23.95 29.22 -0.93
CA TYR A 99 -24.97 29.20 0.11
C TYR A 99 -24.29 28.93 1.45
N ASP A 100 -24.31 29.93 2.34
CA ASP A 100 -23.76 29.88 3.71
C ASP A 100 -24.87 29.82 4.78
N GLN A 101 -26.12 29.61 4.36
CA GLN A 101 -27.32 29.44 5.18
C GLN A 101 -28.24 28.41 4.55
N ASP A 102 -29.21 27.93 5.34
CA ASP A 102 -30.23 26.99 4.91
C ASP A 102 -30.96 27.46 3.65
N PHE A 103 -31.12 26.56 2.70
CA PHE A 103 -31.78 26.87 1.43
C PHE A 103 -32.54 25.66 0.87
N THR A 104 -33.49 25.95 -0.01
CA THR A 104 -34.33 24.95 -0.66
C THR A 104 -34.24 25.07 -2.18
N LEU A 105 -33.92 23.95 -2.84
CA LEU A 105 -34.01 23.79 -4.28
C LEU A 105 -35.39 23.25 -4.65
N THR A 106 -35.98 23.82 -5.70
CA THR A 106 -37.25 23.33 -6.24
C THR A 106 -37.08 22.91 -7.69
N ILE A 107 -37.44 21.66 -8.00
CA ILE A 107 -37.21 21.02 -9.30
C ILE A 107 -38.55 20.51 -9.84
N PRO A 108 -39.08 21.10 -10.93
CA PRO A 108 -40.21 20.52 -11.63
C PRO A 108 -39.81 19.20 -12.29
N TYR A 109 -40.70 18.22 -12.31
CA TYR A 109 -40.42 16.91 -12.91
C TYR A 109 -41.57 16.45 -13.82
N GLN A 110 -41.25 15.59 -14.79
CA GLN A 110 -42.21 14.92 -15.67
C GLN A 110 -41.93 13.41 -15.68
N GLY A 111 -42.96 12.59 -15.46
CA GLY A 111 -42.85 11.13 -15.48
C GLY A 111 -44.07 10.45 -14.85
N GLN A 112 -44.28 9.17 -15.20
CA GLN A 112 -45.40 8.34 -14.70
C GLN A 112 -44.95 7.23 -13.74
N ALA A 113 -43.68 7.21 -13.34
CA ALA A 113 -43.16 6.25 -12.36
C ALA A 113 -43.87 6.41 -11.01
N GLN A 114 -44.15 5.30 -10.31
CA GLN A 114 -44.75 5.33 -8.95
C GLN A 114 -43.71 5.58 -7.86
N GLN A 115 -42.44 5.33 -8.17
CA GLN A 115 -41.28 5.54 -7.30
C GLN A 115 -40.12 5.98 -8.18
N ALA A 116 -39.31 6.92 -7.71
CA ALA A 116 -38.13 7.41 -8.41
C ALA A 116 -36.94 7.57 -7.47
N ASN A 117 -35.77 7.16 -7.93
CA ASN A 117 -34.50 7.36 -7.25
C ASN A 117 -33.84 8.65 -7.74
N LEU A 118 -33.55 9.53 -6.80
CA LEU A 118 -32.84 10.78 -7.00
C LEU A 118 -31.39 10.61 -6.55
N VAL A 119 -30.45 11.00 -7.40
CA VAL A 119 -29.03 11.11 -7.11
C VAL A 119 -28.72 12.59 -6.92
N ILE A 120 -28.44 13.00 -5.68
CA ILE A 120 -28.20 14.39 -5.29
C ILE A 120 -26.70 14.55 -5.04
N SER A 121 -26.04 15.42 -5.81
CA SER A 121 -24.62 15.73 -5.68
C SER A 121 -24.41 17.14 -5.13
N TYR A 122 -23.52 17.30 -4.15
CA TYR A 122 -23.19 18.59 -3.55
C TYR A 122 -21.72 18.69 -3.14
N GLN A 123 -21.18 19.91 -3.09
CA GLN A 123 -19.82 20.17 -2.62
C GLN A 123 -19.76 21.49 -1.86
N GLY A 124 -19.01 21.51 -0.75
CA GLY A 124 -18.84 22.69 0.08
C GLY A 124 -17.49 22.74 0.79
N CYS A 125 -17.27 23.83 1.52
CA CYS A 125 -16.05 24.05 2.30
C CYS A 125 -16.36 24.63 3.68
N ALA A 126 -15.41 24.42 4.58
CA ALA A 126 -15.41 25.03 5.90
C ALA A 126 -14.61 26.33 5.86
N GLU A 127 -15.29 27.46 6.08
CA GLU A 127 -14.69 28.80 5.99
C GLU A 127 -13.63 29.03 7.07
N GLU A 128 -13.86 28.53 8.29
CA GLU A 128 -12.98 28.76 9.43
C GLU A 128 -11.68 27.93 9.35
N PHE A 129 -11.71 26.79 8.66
CA PHE A 129 -10.56 25.88 8.51
C PHE A 129 -9.86 25.99 7.16
N GLY A 130 -10.49 26.62 6.15
CA GLY A 130 -9.96 26.71 4.79
C GLY A 130 -9.84 25.37 4.09
N VAL A 131 -10.64 24.37 4.50
CA VAL A 131 -10.65 23.01 3.95
C VAL A 131 -11.93 22.80 3.15
N CYS A 132 -11.78 22.29 1.94
CA CYS A 132 -12.87 21.94 1.05
C CYS A 132 -13.10 20.44 1.02
N TYR A 133 -14.36 20.02 1.09
CA TYR A 133 -14.73 18.62 1.04
C TYR A 133 -14.74 18.13 -0.42
N PRO A 134 -14.42 16.85 -0.66
CA PRO A 134 -14.62 16.23 -1.97
C PRO A 134 -16.12 16.20 -2.33
N PRO A 135 -16.48 16.10 -3.63
CA PRO A 135 -17.88 16.04 -4.05
C PRO A 135 -18.63 14.86 -3.38
N GLN A 136 -19.77 15.15 -2.75
CA GLN A 136 -20.63 14.16 -2.11
C GLN A 136 -21.78 13.78 -3.03
N THR A 137 -22.24 12.53 -2.95
CA THR A 137 -23.39 12.03 -3.70
C THR A 137 -24.28 11.17 -2.81
N GLU A 138 -25.56 11.53 -2.69
CA GLU A 138 -26.57 10.78 -1.93
C GLU A 138 -27.69 10.26 -2.84
N GLN A 139 -28.18 9.06 -2.55
CA GLN A 139 -29.29 8.45 -3.28
C GLN A 139 -30.55 8.43 -2.41
N VAL A 140 -31.62 9.05 -2.88
CA VAL A 140 -32.91 9.15 -2.16
C VAL A 140 -34.03 8.62 -3.03
N SER A 141 -34.77 7.62 -2.54
CA SER A 141 -35.99 7.11 -3.18
C SER A 141 -37.21 7.91 -2.76
N ILE A 142 -37.96 8.45 -3.71
CA ILE A 142 -39.22 9.18 -3.49
C ILE A 142 -40.40 8.44 -4.14
N ASN A 143 -41.57 8.47 -3.49
CA ASN A 143 -42.80 7.93 -4.04
C ASN A 143 -43.59 9.03 -4.75
N LEU A 144 -43.96 8.78 -6.01
CA LEU A 144 -44.64 9.71 -6.90
C LEU A 144 -46.14 9.35 -6.96
N PRO A 145 -47.06 10.33 -6.96
CA PRO A 145 -48.49 10.06 -7.02
C PRO A 145 -48.89 9.45 -8.38
N ALA A 146 -49.39 8.21 -8.38
CA ALA A 146 -49.71 7.45 -9.58
C ALA A 146 -50.99 7.93 -10.30
N ASN A 147 -50.92 8.13 -11.62
CA ASN A 147 -52.10 8.20 -12.51
C ASN A 147 -52.46 6.80 -13.01
N THR A 148 -53.71 6.40 -12.80
CA THR A 148 -54.23 5.03 -12.91
C THR A 148 -54.64 4.61 -14.33
N MET A 149 -54.21 3.43 -14.80
CA MET A 149 -55.05 2.44 -15.52
C MET A 149 -54.37 1.05 -15.65
N PRO A 150 -55.12 -0.08 -15.79
CA PRO A 150 -54.72 -1.39 -15.26
C PRO A 150 -54.48 -2.49 -16.31
N SER A 151 -53.66 -3.50 -15.97
CA SER A 151 -53.80 -4.87 -16.53
C SER A 151 -53.28 -5.94 -15.55
N LEU A 152 -53.88 -7.14 -15.66
CA LEU A 152 -54.02 -8.23 -14.67
C LEU A 152 -53.06 -9.42 -14.93
N PRO A 153 -52.97 -10.41 -14.00
CA PRO A 153 -51.75 -11.15 -13.66
C PRO A 153 -51.68 -12.58 -14.23
N ASN A 154 -50.49 -13.21 -14.16
CA ASN A 154 -50.37 -14.65 -14.02
C ASN A 154 -49.16 -15.08 -13.16
N GLU A 155 -49.52 -15.55 -11.97
CA GLU A 155 -48.98 -16.65 -11.17
C GLU A 155 -48.52 -17.86 -12.05
N VAL A 156 -47.57 -18.75 -11.77
CA VAL A 156 -47.18 -19.41 -10.51
C VAL A 156 -45.84 -20.22 -10.67
N LYS A 157 -45.09 -20.30 -9.56
CA LYS A 157 -44.33 -21.45 -9.00
C LYS A 157 -42.88 -21.80 -9.40
N SER A 158 -42.03 -21.49 -8.42
CA SER A 158 -41.25 -22.45 -7.61
C SER A 158 -40.18 -23.26 -8.32
N LEU A 159 -39.01 -22.63 -8.45
CA LEU A 159 -37.69 -23.26 -8.36
C LEU A 159 -36.59 -22.20 -8.15
N SER A 160 -36.88 -20.91 -8.38
CA SER A 160 -35.99 -19.77 -8.12
C SER A 160 -35.78 -19.45 -6.63
N ALA A 161 -36.80 -19.65 -5.78
CA ALA A 161 -36.73 -19.33 -4.35
C ALA A 161 -35.71 -20.18 -3.54
N LEU A 162 -35.27 -21.32 -4.09
CA LEU A 162 -34.18 -22.12 -3.50
C LEU A 162 -32.79 -21.70 -4.03
N ASN A 163 -32.73 -21.14 -5.24
CA ASN A 163 -31.51 -20.56 -5.79
C ASN A 163 -31.16 -19.22 -5.12
N ASP A 164 -32.17 -18.39 -4.82
CA ASP A 164 -31.97 -17.12 -4.12
C ASP A 164 -31.53 -17.29 -2.65
N PHE A 165 -31.86 -18.43 -2.04
CA PHE A 165 -31.42 -18.77 -0.68
C PHE A 165 -29.97 -19.28 -0.63
N LEU A 166 -29.47 -19.88 -1.73
CA LEU A 166 -28.09 -20.35 -1.84
C LEU A 166 -27.14 -19.26 -2.36
N ALA A 167 -27.64 -18.33 -3.19
CA ALA A 167 -26.90 -17.15 -3.65
C ALA A 167 -26.65 -16.12 -2.53
N SER A 168 -27.54 -16.01 -1.54
CA SER A 168 -27.39 -15.08 -0.42
C SER A 168 -26.38 -15.52 0.66
N GLN A 169 -25.77 -16.72 0.55
CA GLN A 169 -24.72 -17.19 1.48
C GLN A 169 -23.33 -17.32 0.87
N THR A 170 -23.15 -17.00 -0.42
CA THR A 170 -21.85 -17.03 -1.08
C THR A 170 -21.58 -15.67 -1.71
N GLY A 171 -21.40 -14.65 -0.86
CA GLY A 171 -21.00 -13.31 -1.30
C GLY A 171 -19.60 -13.33 -1.91
N LEU A 172 -19.54 -13.46 -3.24
CA LEU A 172 -18.37 -13.22 -4.10
C LEU A 172 -18.88 -12.82 -5.50
N THR A 173 -19.12 -11.52 -5.70
CA THR A 173 -18.83 -10.77 -6.94
C THR A 173 -18.69 -9.31 -6.54
N ASP A 174 -17.51 -8.95 -6.06
CA ASP A 174 -17.13 -7.56 -5.84
C ASP A 174 -16.36 -7.10 -7.09
N THR A 175 -16.73 -5.92 -7.60
CA THR A 175 -16.39 -5.32 -8.92
C THR A 175 -17.09 -5.95 -10.15
N GLY A 176 -18.34 -5.54 -10.40
CA GLY A 176 -19.10 -5.90 -11.60
C GLY A 176 -18.65 -5.18 -12.87
N LEU A 177 -17.42 -5.44 -13.33
CA LEU A 177 -16.94 -5.03 -14.66
C LEU A 177 -17.09 -6.19 -15.65
N LEU A 178 -17.58 -5.91 -16.86
CA LEU A 178 -17.72 -6.90 -17.94
C LEU A 178 -16.36 -7.21 -18.59
N ASP A 179 -16.22 -8.39 -19.17
CA ASP A 179 -15.04 -8.72 -20.00
C ASP A 179 -15.06 -7.88 -21.30
N VAL A 180 -13.91 -7.72 -21.97
CA VAL A 180 -13.76 -6.85 -23.16
C VAL A 180 -14.75 -7.23 -24.27
N ASP A 181 -14.91 -8.52 -24.54
CA ASP A 181 -15.78 -9.00 -25.61
C ASP A 181 -17.28 -8.81 -25.29
N ASP A 182 -17.63 -8.83 -23.99
CA ASP A 182 -18.99 -8.56 -23.51
C ASP A 182 -19.27 -7.05 -23.39
N ALA A 183 -18.25 -6.26 -23.09
CA ALA A 183 -18.33 -4.81 -22.99
C ALA A 183 -18.32 -4.11 -24.36
N PHE A 184 -17.62 -4.68 -25.35
CA PHE A 184 -17.43 -4.13 -26.70
C PHE A 184 -17.60 -5.21 -27.79
N ALA A 185 -18.84 -5.60 -28.06
CA ALA A 185 -19.13 -6.63 -29.06
C ALA A 185 -18.82 -6.12 -30.48
N PHE A 186 -17.75 -6.64 -31.09
CA PHE A 186 -17.26 -6.26 -32.43
C PHE A 186 -17.86 -7.14 -33.55
N SER A 187 -18.23 -6.51 -34.66
CA SER A 187 -18.68 -7.17 -35.89
C SER A 187 -18.21 -6.38 -37.12
N TYR A 188 -18.06 -7.05 -38.27
CA TYR A 188 -17.70 -6.38 -39.52
C TYR A 188 -18.52 -6.89 -40.70
N SER A 189 -18.64 -6.06 -41.74
CA SER A 189 -19.18 -6.45 -43.04
C SER A 189 -18.38 -5.82 -44.17
N GLN A 190 -18.37 -6.47 -45.32
CA GLN A 190 -17.58 -6.04 -46.49
C GLN A 190 -18.54 -5.75 -47.64
N SER A 191 -18.35 -4.62 -48.32
CA SER A 191 -19.10 -4.26 -49.53
C SER A 191 -18.24 -4.44 -50.79
N GLY A 192 -18.88 -4.73 -51.93
CA GLY A 192 -18.24 -5.09 -53.20
C GLY A 192 -17.35 -4.03 -53.85
N GLU A 193 -17.25 -2.84 -53.26
CA GLU A 193 -16.44 -1.71 -53.74
C GLU A 193 -15.18 -1.45 -52.87
N GLY A 194 -14.75 -2.42 -52.06
CA GLY A 194 -13.55 -2.26 -51.20
C GLY A 194 -13.80 -1.48 -49.91
N GLN A 195 -15.06 -1.40 -49.47
CA GLN A 195 -15.43 -0.78 -48.19
C GLN A 195 -15.61 -1.84 -47.10
N LEU A 196 -14.89 -1.65 -45.99
CA LEU A 196 -15.00 -2.46 -44.78
C LEU A 196 -15.76 -1.66 -43.71
N PHE A 197 -16.91 -2.17 -43.30
CA PHE A 197 -17.76 -1.60 -42.26
C PHE A 197 -17.51 -2.33 -40.95
N ALA A 198 -16.93 -1.64 -39.97
CA ALA A 198 -16.71 -2.14 -38.62
C ALA A 198 -17.77 -1.56 -37.67
N ASN A 199 -18.42 -2.42 -36.88
CA ASN A 199 -19.46 -2.03 -35.92
C ASN A 199 -19.15 -2.59 -34.52
N TRP A 200 -19.37 -1.77 -33.50
CA TRP A 200 -19.25 -2.12 -32.09
C TRP A 200 -20.59 -1.90 -31.39
N THR A 201 -20.96 -2.82 -30.50
CA THR A 201 -22.09 -2.66 -29.58
C THR A 201 -21.57 -2.66 -28.15
N MET A 202 -21.81 -1.58 -27.41
CA MET A 202 -21.29 -1.39 -26.06
C MET A 202 -22.37 -1.69 -25.02
N ALA A 203 -21.99 -2.37 -23.94
CA ALA A 203 -22.87 -2.58 -22.79
C ALA A 203 -23.19 -1.25 -22.07
N ASP A 204 -24.30 -1.23 -21.32
CA ASP A 204 -24.73 -0.03 -20.60
C ASP A 204 -23.66 0.43 -19.60
N GLY A 205 -23.23 1.69 -19.70
CA GLY A 205 -22.15 2.27 -18.89
C GLY A 205 -20.74 2.10 -19.46
N TYR A 206 -20.60 1.67 -20.71
CA TYR A 206 -19.33 1.57 -21.44
C TYR A 206 -19.35 2.45 -22.69
N TYR A 207 -18.21 3.06 -23.00
CA TYR A 207 -18.05 3.93 -24.17
C TYR A 207 -16.74 3.66 -24.91
N LEU A 208 -16.77 3.88 -26.22
CA LEU A 208 -15.64 3.70 -27.13
C LEU A 208 -15.11 5.05 -27.62
N TYR A 209 -13.81 5.27 -27.58
CA TYR A 209 -13.22 6.53 -28.08
C TYR A 209 -13.18 6.57 -29.60
N ARG A 210 -13.75 7.62 -30.19
CA ARG A 210 -13.80 7.81 -31.65
C ARG A 210 -12.40 7.97 -32.26
N ASP A 211 -11.53 8.73 -31.59
CA ASP A 211 -10.17 9.04 -32.05
C ASP A 211 -9.19 7.86 -31.89
N LYS A 212 -9.60 6.78 -31.21
CA LYS A 212 -8.79 5.58 -31.00
C LYS A 212 -9.13 4.42 -31.93
N ILE A 213 -10.09 4.62 -32.84
CA ILE A 213 -10.38 3.65 -33.90
C ILE A 213 -9.33 3.80 -35.01
N THR A 214 -8.52 2.76 -35.20
CA THR A 214 -7.44 2.74 -36.19
C THR A 214 -7.53 1.51 -37.08
N ALA A 215 -7.02 1.61 -38.30
CA ALA A 215 -6.94 0.49 -39.24
C ALA A 215 -5.56 0.46 -39.91
N ASN A 216 -4.88 -0.68 -39.83
CA ASN A 216 -3.55 -0.91 -40.41
C ASN A 216 -3.54 -2.18 -41.27
N ILE A 217 -2.75 -2.18 -42.34
CA ILE A 217 -2.57 -3.38 -43.17
C ILE A 217 -1.37 -4.17 -42.65
N VAL A 218 -1.63 -5.39 -42.18
CA VAL A 218 -0.60 -6.28 -41.60
C VAL A 218 0.00 -7.20 -42.67
N SER A 219 -0.80 -7.57 -43.68
CA SER A 219 -0.36 -8.46 -44.76
C SER A 219 -1.13 -8.20 -46.05
N GLY A 220 -0.43 -8.15 -47.20
CA GLY A 220 -0.99 -7.91 -48.53
C GLY A 220 -0.70 -6.50 -49.08
N GLN A 221 -0.91 -6.31 -50.39
CA GLN A 221 -0.79 -4.99 -51.04
C GLN A 221 -2.18 -4.38 -51.18
N ALA A 222 -2.43 -3.34 -50.38
CA ALA A 222 -3.58 -2.45 -50.49
C ALA A 222 -3.23 -1.09 -49.85
N THR A 223 -4.04 -0.08 -50.11
CA THR A 223 -3.88 1.27 -49.54
C THR A 223 -5.16 1.65 -48.81
N ILE A 224 -5.05 2.17 -47.59
CA ILE A 224 -6.20 2.75 -46.85
C ILE A 224 -6.30 4.23 -47.24
N GLU A 225 -7.34 4.59 -47.99
CA GLU A 225 -7.54 5.97 -48.47
C GLU A 225 -8.15 6.86 -47.36
N GLY A 226 -8.94 6.26 -46.47
CA GLY A 226 -9.49 6.98 -45.32
C GLY A 226 -10.38 6.10 -44.43
N ILE A 227 -10.46 6.50 -43.16
CA ILE A 227 -11.40 5.97 -42.17
C ILE A 227 -12.43 7.05 -41.90
N ILE A 228 -13.70 6.79 -42.24
CA ILE A 228 -14.81 7.69 -41.96
C ILE A 228 -15.53 7.16 -40.73
N THR A 229 -15.49 7.92 -39.64
CA THR A 229 -16.25 7.63 -38.43
C THR A 229 -17.39 8.64 -38.29
N PRO A 230 -18.63 8.22 -37.94
CA PRO A 230 -19.75 9.13 -37.70
C PRO A 230 -19.47 10.04 -36.51
N GLN A 231 -20.20 11.15 -36.35
CA GLN A 231 -19.96 12.03 -35.19
C GLN A 231 -20.29 11.31 -33.88
N GLY A 232 -19.39 11.42 -32.90
CA GLY A 232 -19.59 10.89 -31.55
C GLY A 232 -20.20 11.94 -30.62
N GLU A 233 -20.49 11.53 -29.39
CA GLU A 233 -20.88 12.45 -28.32
C GLU A 233 -19.63 13.02 -27.65
N MET A 234 -19.60 14.33 -27.42
CA MET A 234 -18.49 14.97 -26.70
C MET A 234 -18.57 14.61 -25.21
N LYS A 235 -17.52 13.95 -24.71
CA LYS A 235 -17.36 13.60 -23.30
C LYS A 235 -16.09 14.27 -22.77
N ASP A 236 -16.19 14.88 -21.60
CA ASP A 236 -15.01 15.36 -20.86
C ASP A 236 -14.49 14.19 -20.03
N ASP A 237 -13.43 13.55 -20.53
CA ASP A 237 -12.78 12.42 -19.90
C ASP A 237 -11.74 12.90 -18.87
N PRO A 238 -11.74 12.38 -17.62
CA PRO A 238 -10.80 12.81 -16.59
C PRO A 238 -9.32 12.62 -16.93
N ILE A 239 -9.01 11.72 -17.87
CA ILE A 239 -7.66 11.34 -18.27
C ILE A 239 -7.28 12.04 -19.59
N PHE A 240 -8.21 12.12 -20.55
CA PHE A 240 -7.93 12.61 -21.90
C PHE A 240 -8.54 14.00 -22.23
N GLY A 241 -9.30 14.59 -21.32
CA GLY A 241 -10.00 15.86 -21.54
C GLY A 241 -11.20 15.71 -22.48
N GLN A 242 -11.53 16.75 -23.25
CA GLN A 242 -12.63 16.69 -24.20
C GLN A 242 -12.32 15.74 -25.37
N VAL A 243 -13.02 14.61 -25.40
CA VAL A 243 -12.89 13.56 -26.41
C VAL A 243 -14.26 13.17 -26.94
N GLU A 244 -14.31 12.73 -28.19
CA GLU A 244 -15.54 12.20 -28.78
C GLU A 244 -15.64 10.70 -28.51
N VAL A 245 -16.80 10.27 -27.99
CA VAL A 245 -17.05 8.87 -27.62
C VAL A 245 -18.35 8.37 -28.23
N TYR A 246 -18.46 7.05 -28.37
CA TYR A 246 -19.71 6.38 -28.71
C TYR A 246 -20.29 5.68 -27.49
N TYR A 247 -21.61 5.74 -27.34
CA TYR A 247 -22.39 4.97 -26.37
C TYR A 247 -23.38 4.06 -27.10
N GLY A 248 -23.56 2.83 -26.60
CA GLY A 248 -24.46 1.83 -27.18
C GLY A 248 -23.99 1.25 -28.52
N GLN A 249 -23.75 2.06 -29.55
CA GLN A 249 -23.26 1.62 -30.86
C GLN A 249 -22.18 2.56 -31.42
N GLY A 250 -21.11 1.98 -31.95
CA GLY A 250 -20.06 2.67 -32.69
C GLY A 250 -19.88 2.06 -34.08
N ALA A 251 -19.48 2.87 -35.06
CA ALA A 251 -19.24 2.39 -36.43
C ALA A 251 -18.02 3.07 -37.05
N ALA A 252 -17.34 2.40 -37.98
CA ALA A 252 -16.26 2.95 -38.78
C ALA A 252 -16.28 2.37 -40.20
N ASP A 253 -16.26 3.27 -41.18
CA ASP A 253 -16.25 2.94 -42.61
C ASP A 253 -14.82 3.11 -43.14
N ILE A 254 -14.17 1.99 -43.47
CA ILE A 254 -12.77 1.96 -43.90
C ILE A 254 -12.75 1.73 -45.42
N THR A 255 -12.25 2.70 -46.17
CA THR A 255 -12.13 2.59 -47.65
C THR A 255 -10.76 2.07 -48.03
N ILE A 256 -10.73 0.93 -48.72
CA ILE A 256 -9.51 0.20 -49.09
C ILE A 256 -9.43 0.11 -50.62
N THR A 257 -8.35 0.65 -51.17
CA THR A 257 -8.07 0.68 -52.61
C THR A 257 -6.83 -0.17 -52.94
N ASP A 258 -6.62 -0.44 -54.23
CA ASP A 258 -5.48 -1.21 -54.75
C ASP A 258 -5.34 -2.65 -54.19
N LEU A 259 -6.45 -3.33 -53.88
CA LEU A 259 -6.48 -4.72 -53.39
C LEU A 259 -5.88 -5.71 -54.41
N GLN A 260 -4.65 -6.17 -54.17
CA GLN A 260 -3.99 -7.22 -54.96
C GLN A 260 -3.85 -8.51 -54.15
N GLY A 261 -4.93 -9.31 -54.13
CA GLY A 261 -4.98 -10.60 -53.41
C GLY A 261 -5.61 -10.48 -52.01
N PRO A 262 -5.58 -11.57 -51.20
CA PRO A 262 -6.12 -11.55 -49.85
C PRO A 262 -5.29 -10.63 -48.95
N VAL A 263 -5.96 -9.70 -48.28
CA VAL A 263 -5.35 -8.68 -47.41
C VAL A 263 -5.85 -8.86 -45.98
N VAL A 264 -4.94 -8.81 -45.01
CA VAL A 264 -5.28 -8.82 -43.58
C VAL A 264 -5.18 -7.40 -43.04
N VAL A 265 -6.32 -6.89 -42.57
CA VAL A 265 -6.45 -5.56 -41.95
C VAL A 265 -6.62 -5.74 -40.45
N GLU A 266 -5.80 -5.07 -39.67
CA GLU A 266 -5.90 -4.99 -38.22
C GLU A 266 -6.65 -3.73 -37.83
N ILE A 267 -7.74 -3.90 -37.09
CA ILE A 267 -8.58 -2.83 -36.57
C ILE A 267 -8.30 -2.68 -35.07
N GLY A 268 -7.73 -1.55 -34.68
CA GLY A 268 -7.47 -1.18 -33.29
C GLY A 268 -8.60 -0.33 -32.72
N TYR A 269 -9.02 -0.61 -31.49
CA TYR A 269 -10.01 0.20 -30.77
C TYR A 269 -9.75 0.22 -29.26
N GLN A 270 -10.27 1.24 -28.57
CA GLN A 270 -10.15 1.36 -27.12
C GLN A 270 -11.42 1.99 -26.52
N GLY A 271 -11.84 1.47 -25.37
CA GLY A 271 -12.98 2.01 -24.64
C GLY A 271 -12.80 1.93 -23.13
N CYS A 272 -13.69 2.60 -22.40
CA CYS A 272 -13.68 2.66 -20.95
C CYS A 272 -15.09 2.48 -20.39
N ALA A 273 -15.16 2.09 -19.12
CA ALA A 273 -16.37 2.13 -18.33
C ALA A 273 -16.54 3.52 -17.71
N ASP A 274 -17.79 3.98 -17.55
CA ASP A 274 -18.14 5.26 -16.91
C ASP A 274 -17.71 5.33 -15.43
N VAL A 275 -17.42 4.19 -14.81
CA VAL A 275 -16.83 4.08 -13.47
C VAL A 275 -15.33 4.46 -13.43
N GLY A 276 -14.76 4.92 -14.54
CA GLY A 276 -13.40 5.44 -14.62
C GLY A 276 -12.32 4.38 -14.84
N VAL A 277 -12.71 3.18 -15.29
CA VAL A 277 -11.80 2.08 -15.63
C VAL A 277 -11.69 1.95 -17.14
N CYS A 278 -10.49 2.14 -17.68
CA CYS A 278 -10.22 2.04 -19.10
C CYS A 278 -9.61 0.69 -19.46
N TYR A 279 -10.12 0.10 -20.54
CA TYR A 279 -9.56 -1.14 -21.08
C TYR A 279 -8.31 -0.82 -21.91
N PRO A 280 -7.32 -1.74 -21.95
CA PRO A 280 -6.17 -1.58 -22.83
C PRO A 280 -6.60 -1.53 -24.31
N PRO A 281 -5.80 -0.94 -25.22
CA PRO A 281 -6.10 -0.97 -26.65
C PRO A 281 -6.18 -2.41 -27.19
N GLU A 282 -7.24 -2.71 -27.91
CA GLU A 282 -7.56 -4.02 -28.46
C GLU A 282 -7.44 -4.01 -29.97
N THR A 283 -6.96 -5.11 -30.55
CA THR A 283 -6.82 -5.29 -32.01
C THR A 283 -7.61 -6.50 -32.49
N ARG A 284 -8.30 -6.37 -33.64
CA ARG A 284 -8.99 -7.46 -34.33
C ARG A 284 -8.52 -7.55 -35.78
N GLN A 285 -8.13 -8.75 -36.21
CA GLN A 285 -7.68 -9.00 -37.58
C GLN A 285 -8.85 -9.45 -38.45
N VAL A 286 -9.05 -8.75 -39.56
CA VAL A 286 -10.08 -9.04 -40.57
C VAL A 286 -9.39 -9.40 -41.88
N THR A 287 -9.74 -10.55 -42.45
CA THR A 287 -9.23 -10.96 -43.76
C THR A 287 -10.21 -10.54 -44.85
N LEU A 288 -9.70 -9.82 -45.86
CA LEU A 288 -10.42 -9.40 -47.05
C LEU A 288 -9.98 -10.28 -48.22
N ASP A 289 -10.90 -10.99 -48.85
CA ASP A 289 -10.62 -11.78 -50.07
C ASP A 289 -11.32 -11.12 -51.27
N PRO A 290 -10.58 -10.73 -52.32
CA PRO A 290 -11.19 -10.18 -53.52
C PRO A 290 -12.16 -11.13 -54.24
N ALA A 291 -12.11 -12.44 -53.98
CA ALA A 291 -13.03 -13.43 -54.55
C ALA A 291 -14.42 -13.47 -53.87
N THR A 292 -14.59 -12.87 -52.68
CA THR A 292 -15.86 -12.86 -51.93
C THR A 292 -16.61 -11.53 -51.98
N PHE A 293 -16.12 -10.54 -52.74
CA PHE A 293 -16.82 -9.28 -53.01
C PHE A 293 -18.15 -9.52 -53.76
N GLY A 294 -19.27 -9.48 -53.03
CA GLY A 294 -20.62 -9.62 -53.59
C GLY A 294 -21.57 -10.56 -52.85
N THR A 295 -21.12 -11.27 -51.81
CA THR A 295 -21.98 -12.08 -50.93
C THR A 295 -21.94 -11.55 -49.51
N ALA A 296 -23.03 -10.91 -49.08
CA ALA A 296 -23.21 -10.48 -47.70
C ALA A 296 -23.39 -11.71 -46.78
N THR A 297 -22.32 -12.11 -46.11
CA THR A 297 -22.35 -13.05 -44.99
C THR A 297 -21.82 -12.34 -43.75
N ALA A 298 -22.72 -12.05 -42.81
CA ALA A 298 -22.35 -11.65 -41.45
C ALA A 298 -21.79 -12.90 -40.75
N GLU A 299 -20.47 -13.02 -40.66
CA GLU A 299 -19.82 -14.04 -39.84
C GLU A 299 -19.71 -13.54 -38.40
N THR A 300 -20.57 -14.08 -37.54
CA THR A 300 -20.40 -14.03 -36.09
C THR A 300 -19.29 -15.02 -35.74
N VAL A 301 -18.12 -14.52 -35.31
CA VAL A 301 -17.05 -15.38 -34.81
C VAL A 301 -17.39 -15.78 -33.37
N ALA A 302 -18.27 -16.76 -33.23
CA ALA A 302 -18.53 -17.46 -31.97
C ALA A 302 -17.41 -18.47 -31.72
N ALA A 303 -16.76 -18.37 -30.56
CA ALA A 303 -15.74 -19.29 -30.09
C ALA A 303 -16.27 -20.74 -30.08
N ALA A 304 -15.59 -21.61 -30.82
CA ALA A 304 -15.87 -23.03 -30.84
C ALA A 304 -15.29 -23.72 -29.59
N ALA A 305 -16.16 -24.10 -28.67
CA ALA A 305 -15.89 -25.15 -27.69
C ALA A 305 -17.08 -26.13 -27.65
N ALA A 306 -16.86 -27.32 -28.22
CA ALA A 306 -17.19 -28.65 -27.67
C ALA A 306 -17.67 -29.65 -28.73
N ALA A 307 -16.85 -30.67 -28.97
CA ALA A 307 -17.31 -32.00 -29.38
C ALA A 307 -16.44 -33.08 -28.72
N THR A 308 -16.96 -33.67 -27.65
CA THR A 308 -16.58 -34.95 -27.01
C THR A 308 -17.56 -36.04 -27.53
N PRO A 309 -17.41 -37.39 -27.33
CA PRO A 309 -16.48 -38.17 -26.48
C PRO A 309 -15.84 -39.40 -27.20
N THR A 310 -14.95 -40.23 -26.62
CA THR A 310 -15.31 -41.47 -25.88
C THR A 310 -14.07 -42.30 -25.42
N GLN A 311 -13.93 -42.46 -24.09
CA GLN A 311 -13.44 -43.60 -23.25
C GLN A 311 -12.00 -44.16 -23.41
N SER A 312 -11.24 -44.52 -22.36
CA SER A 312 -11.58 -44.92 -20.99
C SER A 312 -10.38 -44.92 -20.02
N SER A 313 -10.68 -44.68 -18.74
CA SER A 313 -10.08 -45.21 -17.50
C SER A 313 -8.74 -44.67 -16.95
N ALA A 314 -8.88 -43.63 -16.12
CA ALA A 314 -8.44 -43.52 -14.71
C ALA A 314 -7.01 -43.90 -14.29
N LEU A 315 -6.23 -42.90 -13.85
CA LEU A 315 -5.66 -42.80 -12.49
C LEU A 315 -5.11 -41.39 -12.21
N SER A 316 -5.41 -40.88 -11.01
CA SER A 316 -4.68 -39.83 -10.27
C SER A 316 -4.88 -38.36 -10.65
N LEU A 317 -5.60 -37.67 -9.76
CA LEU A 317 -5.61 -36.23 -9.53
C LEU A 317 -4.18 -35.66 -9.41
N THR A 318 -3.86 -34.60 -10.15
CA THR A 318 -2.91 -33.57 -9.70
C THR A 318 -3.37 -32.23 -10.25
N SER A 319 -3.80 -31.40 -9.31
CA SER A 319 -3.97 -29.95 -9.38
C SER A 319 -2.95 -29.27 -10.29
N ALA A 320 -3.40 -28.28 -11.07
CA ALA A 320 -2.55 -27.25 -11.64
C ALA A 320 -1.56 -26.75 -10.58
N PRO A 321 -0.28 -26.48 -10.93
CA PRO A 321 0.71 -26.15 -9.94
C PRO A 321 0.31 -24.84 -9.25
N SER A 322 -0.05 -24.99 -7.98
CA SER A 322 0.10 -23.96 -6.97
C SER A 322 1.42 -23.23 -7.19
N SER A 323 1.36 -21.91 -7.29
CA SER A 323 2.49 -21.05 -6.94
C SER A 323 3.05 -21.56 -5.61
N ASP A 324 4.28 -22.07 -5.64
CA ASP A 324 4.94 -22.58 -4.46
C ASP A 324 5.04 -21.42 -3.44
N PRO A 325 4.50 -21.56 -2.22
CA PRO A 325 4.65 -20.55 -1.18
C PRO A 325 6.13 -20.26 -0.86
N ALA A 326 7.09 -21.07 -1.31
CA ALA A 326 8.51 -20.83 -1.11
C ALA A 326 9.12 -19.66 -1.94
N GLN A 327 8.40 -19.07 -2.89
CA GLN A 327 8.98 -18.14 -3.89
C GLN A 327 8.41 -16.70 -3.91
N MET A 328 7.58 -16.33 -2.94
CA MET A 328 7.07 -14.96 -2.78
C MET A 328 7.75 -14.30 -1.57
N SER A 329 7.98 -12.97 -1.61
CA SER A 329 8.47 -12.26 -0.42
C SER A 329 7.51 -12.46 0.75
N GLU A 330 8.03 -12.50 1.97
CA GLU A 330 7.24 -12.80 3.17
C GLU A 330 6.07 -11.82 3.33
N ALA A 331 6.26 -10.56 2.94
CA ALA A 331 5.22 -9.55 2.93
C ALA A 331 4.14 -9.84 1.87
N ASP A 332 4.52 -10.29 0.67
CA ASP A 332 3.59 -10.56 -0.43
C ASP A 332 2.78 -11.84 -0.22
N ARG A 333 3.37 -12.84 0.45
CA ARG A 333 2.64 -14.04 0.90
C ARG A 333 1.55 -13.68 1.89
N ILE A 334 1.87 -12.82 2.84
CA ILE A 334 0.93 -12.34 3.85
C ILE A 334 -0.18 -11.57 3.15
N THR A 335 0.13 -10.63 2.26
CA THR A 335 -0.86 -9.87 1.46
C THR A 335 -1.79 -10.79 0.66
N ASN A 336 -1.27 -11.77 -0.07
CA ASN A 336 -2.07 -12.69 -0.88
C ASN A 336 -2.98 -13.60 -0.02
N THR A 337 -2.50 -14.03 1.14
CA THR A 337 -3.35 -14.78 2.10
C THR A 337 -4.41 -13.90 2.75
N LEU A 338 -4.14 -12.61 2.94
CA LEU A 338 -5.08 -11.64 3.51
C LEU A 338 -6.15 -11.23 2.51
N MET A 339 -5.81 -11.07 1.23
CA MET A 339 -6.74 -10.71 0.14
C MET A 339 -7.86 -11.73 -0.07
N ASN A 340 -7.58 -13.02 0.12
CA ASN A 340 -8.58 -14.08 -0.04
C ASN A 340 -9.20 -14.53 1.30
N ALA A 341 -8.87 -13.88 2.42
CA ALA A 341 -9.30 -14.27 3.75
C ALA A 341 -10.54 -13.49 4.23
N ASN A 342 -11.47 -14.19 4.88
CA ASN A 342 -12.58 -13.57 5.62
C ASN A 342 -12.04 -12.66 6.73
N LEU A 343 -12.74 -11.57 7.04
CA LEU A 343 -12.40 -10.59 8.07
C LEU A 343 -12.03 -11.26 9.41
N TRP A 344 -12.73 -12.32 9.81
CA TRP A 344 -12.39 -13.08 11.02
C TRP A 344 -11.01 -13.76 10.99
N ILE A 345 -10.60 -14.29 9.84
CA ILE A 345 -9.29 -14.92 9.64
C ILE A 345 -8.20 -13.85 9.65
N VAL A 346 -8.45 -12.68 9.05
CA VAL A 346 -7.54 -11.52 9.12
C VAL A 346 -7.32 -11.15 10.59
N VAL A 347 -8.38 -10.91 11.35
CA VAL A 347 -8.33 -10.55 12.77
C VAL A 347 -7.60 -11.60 13.61
N LEU A 348 -7.90 -12.89 13.40
CA LEU A 348 -7.23 -13.99 14.09
C LEU A 348 -5.74 -14.03 13.77
N THR A 349 -5.37 -13.84 12.51
CA THR A 349 -3.98 -13.85 12.03
C THR A 349 -3.19 -12.70 12.63
N PHE A 350 -3.75 -11.49 12.65
CA PHE A 350 -3.15 -10.33 13.31
C PHE A 350 -3.03 -10.49 14.82
N PHE A 351 -4.02 -11.11 15.47
CA PHE A 351 -3.94 -11.46 16.89
C PHE A 351 -2.81 -12.45 17.17
N ILE A 352 -2.66 -13.49 16.34
CA ILE A 352 -1.57 -14.47 16.43
C ILE A 352 -0.21 -13.78 16.20
N PHE A 353 -0.10 -12.92 15.19
CA PHE A 353 1.11 -12.12 14.99
C PHE A 353 1.42 -11.24 16.19
N GLY A 354 0.44 -10.59 16.79
CA GLY A 354 0.61 -9.84 18.04
C GLY A 354 1.16 -10.70 19.18
N LEU A 355 0.66 -11.94 19.31
CA LEU A 355 1.14 -12.89 20.30
C LEU A 355 2.60 -13.33 20.04
N LEU A 356 2.95 -13.63 18.78
CA LEU A 356 4.33 -13.93 18.39
C LEU A 356 5.25 -12.72 18.64
N LEU A 357 4.78 -11.51 18.33
CA LEU A 357 5.53 -10.27 18.52
C LEU A 357 5.74 -9.92 19.99
N SER A 358 4.94 -10.46 20.91
CA SER A 358 5.18 -10.32 22.36
C SER A 358 6.51 -10.93 22.79
N PHE A 359 7.05 -11.88 22.03
CA PHE A 359 8.38 -12.47 22.26
C PHE A 359 9.53 -11.62 21.67
N THR A 360 9.23 -10.47 21.07
CA THR A 360 10.25 -9.58 20.52
C THR A 360 11.05 -8.88 21.61
N PRO A 361 12.30 -8.51 21.32
CA PRO A 361 13.16 -7.78 22.25
C PRO A 361 12.62 -6.42 22.71
N CYS A 362 11.66 -5.82 22.00
CA CYS A 362 11.13 -4.50 22.34
C CYS A 362 9.98 -4.54 23.36
N VAL A 363 9.28 -5.68 23.49
CA VAL A 363 8.16 -5.84 24.44
C VAL A 363 8.64 -6.40 25.77
N PHE A 364 9.69 -7.22 25.75
CA PHE A 364 10.27 -7.82 26.96
C PHE A 364 10.68 -6.81 28.05
N PRO A 365 11.30 -5.64 27.73
CA PRO A 365 11.63 -4.60 28.70
C PRO A 365 10.42 -4.02 29.45
N MET A 366 9.21 -4.17 28.90
CA MET A 366 7.98 -3.70 29.55
C MET A 366 7.55 -4.61 30.71
N ILE A 367 7.91 -5.89 30.70
CA ILE A 367 7.58 -6.84 31.78
C ILE A 367 8.21 -6.39 33.12
N PRO A 368 9.51 -6.06 33.20
CA PRO A 368 10.10 -5.45 34.40
C PRO A 368 9.47 -4.12 34.82
N ILE A 369 9.06 -3.27 33.86
CA ILE A 369 8.42 -1.98 34.15
C ILE A 369 7.07 -2.23 34.84
N LEU A 370 6.19 -3.03 34.22
CA LEU A 370 4.90 -3.42 34.80
C LEU A 370 5.08 -4.13 36.15
N SER A 371 6.04 -5.04 36.26
CA SER A 371 6.36 -5.71 37.51
C SER A 371 6.82 -4.72 38.59
N SER A 372 7.66 -3.74 38.26
CA SER A 372 8.12 -2.70 39.19
C SER A 372 7.00 -1.74 39.62
N ILE A 373 6.04 -1.44 38.73
CA ILE A 373 4.87 -0.61 39.04
C ILE A 373 3.89 -1.38 39.94
N ILE A 374 3.65 -2.66 39.64
CA ILE A 374 2.76 -3.51 40.44
C ILE A 374 3.39 -3.76 41.82
N VAL A 375 4.67 -4.12 41.90
CA VAL A 375 5.36 -4.44 43.16
C VAL A 375 5.77 -3.19 43.95
N GLY A 376 6.05 -2.08 43.27
CA GLY A 376 6.50 -0.81 43.88
C GLY A 376 5.42 -0.01 44.61
N GLN A 377 4.14 -0.36 44.46
CA GLN A 377 3.02 0.31 45.14
C GLN A 377 2.82 -0.05 46.62
N GLY A 378 3.78 -0.74 47.26
CA GLY A 378 3.95 -0.76 48.72
C GLY A 378 2.91 -1.54 49.54
N ASN A 379 3.32 -2.68 50.09
CA ASN A 379 2.93 -3.30 51.37
C ASN A 379 1.46 -3.38 51.85
N GLN A 380 0.44 -3.13 51.02
CA GLN A 380 -0.95 -3.45 51.35
C GLN A 380 -1.53 -4.38 50.28
N ASN A 381 -1.73 -5.65 50.64
CA ASN A 381 -2.46 -6.72 49.94
C ASN A 381 -2.83 -6.40 48.49
N ILE A 382 -1.87 -6.59 47.58
CA ILE A 382 -2.12 -6.47 46.15
C ILE A 382 -3.01 -7.64 45.73
N THR A 383 -4.31 -7.38 45.60
CA THR A 383 -5.27 -8.33 45.06
C THR A 383 -5.00 -8.51 43.56
N ALA A 384 -5.04 -9.75 43.07
CA ALA A 384 -4.89 -10.10 41.65
C ALA A 384 -5.76 -9.25 40.70
N ARG A 385 -6.96 -8.84 41.16
CA ARG A 385 -7.84 -7.91 40.44
C ARG A 385 -7.19 -6.56 40.14
N LYS A 386 -6.41 -6.00 41.06
CA LYS A 386 -5.78 -4.68 40.87
C LYS A 386 -4.63 -4.76 39.86
N GLY A 387 -3.82 -5.83 39.90
CA GLY A 387 -2.78 -6.09 38.90
C GLY A 387 -3.34 -6.34 37.50
N PHE A 388 -4.47 -7.06 37.41
CA PHE A 388 -5.20 -7.24 36.17
C PHE A 388 -5.77 -5.93 35.62
N ILE A 389 -6.42 -5.11 36.44
CA ILE A 389 -6.98 -3.80 36.02
C ILE A 389 -5.88 -2.85 35.52
N ILE A 390 -4.73 -2.79 36.21
CA ILE A 390 -3.59 -1.96 35.77
C ILE A 390 -3.09 -2.42 34.40
N SER A 391 -2.95 -3.73 34.21
CA SER A 391 -2.49 -4.32 32.94
C SER A 391 -3.53 -4.14 31.82
N LEU A 392 -4.82 -4.21 32.14
CA LEU A 392 -5.94 -3.98 31.21
C LEU A 392 -5.94 -2.55 30.69
N VAL A 393 -5.80 -1.56 31.57
CA VAL A 393 -5.74 -0.15 31.15
C VAL A 393 -4.48 0.13 30.35
N PHE A 394 -3.33 -0.45 30.72
CA PHE A 394 -2.11 -0.35 29.94
C PHE A 394 -2.31 -0.88 28.50
N VAL A 395 -2.86 -2.09 28.35
CA VAL A 395 -3.08 -2.73 27.05
C VAL A 395 -4.15 -2.00 26.23
N LEU A 396 -5.23 -1.52 26.85
CA LEU A 396 -6.26 -0.75 26.15
C LEU A 396 -5.70 0.57 25.60
N SER A 397 -4.91 1.31 26.40
CA SER A 397 -4.29 2.55 25.93
C SER A 397 -3.30 2.32 24.79
N MET A 398 -2.55 1.22 24.83
CA MET A 398 -1.68 0.81 23.72
C MET A 398 -2.49 0.43 22.47
N ALA A 399 -3.59 -0.31 22.66
CA ALA A 399 -4.47 -0.71 21.57
C ALA A 399 -5.11 0.49 20.88
N THR A 400 -5.59 1.49 21.64
CA THR A 400 -6.11 2.73 21.07
C THR A 400 -5.07 3.46 20.23
N ALA A 401 -3.82 3.53 20.69
CA ALA A 401 -2.74 4.17 19.92
C ALA A 401 -2.49 3.47 18.57
N TYR A 402 -2.44 2.13 18.57
CA TYR A 402 -2.27 1.36 17.35
C TYR A 402 -3.49 1.36 16.44
N THR A 403 -4.70 1.40 16.99
CA THR A 403 -5.93 1.59 16.21
C THR A 403 -5.92 2.94 15.51
N ILE A 404 -5.56 4.02 16.20
CA ILE A 404 -5.41 5.35 15.58
C ILE A 404 -4.37 5.28 14.46
N ALA A 405 -3.20 4.67 14.71
CA ALA A 405 -2.19 4.50 13.66
C ALA A 405 -2.70 3.68 12.47
N GLY A 406 -3.54 2.66 12.70
CA GLY A 406 -4.12 1.81 11.66
C GLY A 406 -5.20 2.50 10.83
N VAL A 407 -6.05 3.30 11.47
CA VAL A 407 -7.04 4.14 10.79
C VAL A 407 -6.33 5.19 9.94
N LEU A 408 -5.34 5.90 10.51
CA LEU A 408 -4.55 6.88 9.77
C LEU A 408 -3.82 6.21 8.59
N ALA A 409 -3.26 5.02 8.79
CA ALA A 409 -2.65 4.25 7.72
C ALA A 409 -3.61 3.88 6.60
N GLY A 410 -4.85 3.48 6.91
CA GLY A 410 -5.87 3.20 5.91
C GLY A 410 -6.28 4.43 5.11
N ILE A 411 -6.27 5.61 5.75
CA ILE A 411 -6.61 6.88 5.10
C ILE A 411 -5.44 7.43 4.26
N PHE A 412 -4.20 7.37 4.76
CA PHE A 412 -3.03 7.95 4.10
C PHE A 412 -2.37 7.02 3.05
N GLY A 413 -2.69 5.73 3.04
CA GLY A 413 -2.21 4.76 2.04
C GLY A 413 -0.69 4.58 2.00
N ALA A 414 -0.17 4.10 0.86
CA ALA A 414 1.24 3.76 0.65
C ALA A 414 2.24 4.92 0.91
N ASN A 415 1.77 6.17 0.95
CA ASN A 415 2.60 7.34 1.26
C ASN A 415 3.13 7.35 2.70
N LEU A 416 2.43 6.71 3.65
CA LEU A 416 2.89 6.64 5.03
C LEU A 416 4.19 5.82 5.15
N GLN A 417 4.35 4.77 4.34
CA GLN A 417 5.54 3.94 4.33
C GLN A 417 6.76 4.70 3.78
N ALA A 418 6.58 5.50 2.73
CA ALA A 418 7.64 6.38 2.21
C ALA A 418 8.05 7.47 3.23
N ALA A 419 7.09 8.03 3.96
CA ALA A 419 7.36 9.03 5.00
C ALA A 419 8.14 8.44 6.19
N LEU A 420 7.79 7.22 6.63
CA LEU A 420 8.46 6.52 7.72
C LEU A 420 9.86 6.03 7.36
N GLN A 421 10.19 5.88 6.08
CA GLN A 421 11.52 5.47 5.60
C GLN A 421 12.52 6.63 5.45
N ASN A 422 12.12 7.88 5.77
CA ASN A 422 13.02 9.02 5.68
C ASN A 422 14.26 8.81 6.58
N PRO A 423 15.50 9.01 6.07
CA PRO A 423 16.74 8.85 6.82
C PRO A 423 16.75 9.60 8.17
N TRP A 424 16.11 10.77 8.23
CA TRP A 424 16.00 11.55 9.47
C TRP A 424 15.11 10.88 10.52
N VAL A 425 14.01 10.25 10.10
CA VAL A 425 13.08 9.54 10.97
C VAL A 425 13.73 8.24 11.48
N LEU A 426 14.32 7.44 10.59
CA LEU A 426 15.07 6.23 10.96
C LEU A 426 16.25 6.57 11.90
N GLY A 427 17.00 7.63 11.59
CA GLY A 427 18.10 8.10 12.41
C GLY A 427 17.66 8.51 13.82
N SER A 428 16.53 9.21 13.94
CA SER A 428 15.93 9.56 15.23
C SER A 428 15.57 8.32 16.06
N PHE A 429 14.91 7.33 15.45
CA PHE A 429 14.57 6.08 16.13
C PHE A 429 15.81 5.26 16.54
N ALA A 430 16.83 5.18 15.68
CA ALA A 430 18.09 4.51 16.02
C ALA A 430 18.76 5.17 17.24
N VAL A 431 18.78 6.51 17.31
CA VAL A 431 19.30 7.25 18.48
C VAL A 431 18.49 6.94 19.74
N ILE A 432 17.16 6.90 19.65
CA ILE A 432 16.28 6.54 20.78
C ILE A 432 16.59 5.13 21.30
N PHE A 433 16.80 4.15 20.41
CA PHE A 433 17.18 2.80 20.83
C PHE A 433 18.56 2.74 21.49
N VAL A 434 19.55 3.48 20.98
CA VAL A 434 20.87 3.59 21.61
C VAL A 434 20.76 4.18 23.02
N LEU A 435 19.97 5.24 23.18
CA LEU A 435 19.69 5.83 24.49
C LEU A 435 19.04 4.81 25.43
N LEU A 436 17.97 4.14 24.99
CA LEU A 436 17.28 3.13 25.80
C LEU A 436 18.22 1.97 26.22
N ALA A 437 19.08 1.52 25.32
CA ALA A 437 20.07 0.49 25.62
C ALA A 437 21.10 0.97 26.67
N LEU A 438 21.60 2.21 26.54
CA LEU A 438 22.49 2.82 27.53
C LEU A 438 21.84 2.97 28.92
N SER A 439 20.53 3.22 28.97
CA SER A 439 19.74 3.19 30.21
C SER A 439 19.67 1.78 30.82
N MET A 440 19.50 0.74 29.99
CA MET A 440 19.49 -0.66 30.45
C MET A 440 20.86 -1.12 30.98
N PHE A 441 21.97 -0.62 30.43
CA PHE A 441 23.31 -0.84 30.97
C PHE A 441 23.58 -0.08 32.28
N GLY A 442 22.67 0.80 32.71
CA GLY A 442 22.80 1.55 33.95
C GLY A 442 23.82 2.70 33.87
N PHE A 443 24.25 3.10 32.67
CA PHE A 443 25.13 4.27 32.48
C PHE A 443 24.45 5.57 32.93
N TYR A 444 23.13 5.64 32.73
CA TYR A 444 22.27 6.67 33.28
C TYR A 444 20.94 6.02 33.67
N GLU A 445 20.50 6.18 34.92
CA GLU A 445 19.08 6.04 35.22
C GLU A 445 18.46 7.41 34.98
N ILE A 446 17.37 7.50 34.20
CA ILE A 446 16.53 8.71 34.16
C ILE A 446 15.83 8.79 35.53
N GLN A 447 16.58 9.09 36.58
CA GLN A 447 16.03 9.48 37.86
C GLN A 447 15.55 10.91 37.69
N LEU A 448 14.23 11.08 37.66
CA LEU A 448 13.59 12.39 37.78
C LEU A 448 14.23 13.13 38.98
N PRO A 449 14.63 14.41 38.83
CA PRO A 449 15.23 15.17 39.91
C PRO A 449 14.38 15.03 41.18
N ALA A 450 15.00 14.79 42.34
CA ALA A 450 14.28 14.46 43.57
C ALA A 450 13.18 15.49 43.93
N SER A 451 13.35 16.75 43.52
CA SER A 451 12.34 17.81 43.64
C SER A 451 11.08 17.55 42.80
N LEU A 452 11.23 17.11 41.55
CA LEU A 452 10.13 16.79 40.64
C LEU A 452 9.51 15.45 41.01
N GLN A 453 10.35 14.48 41.40
CA GLN A 453 9.91 13.18 41.90
C GLN A 453 9.06 13.32 43.16
N ASN A 454 9.45 14.18 44.12
CA ASN A 454 8.66 14.49 45.33
C ASN A 454 7.36 15.25 45.02
N LYS A 455 7.36 16.14 44.03
CA LYS A 455 6.15 16.85 43.60
C LYS A 455 5.14 15.91 42.95
N ILE A 456 5.61 15.04 42.05
CA ILE A 456 4.78 14.06 41.34
C ILE A 456 4.28 13.00 42.33
N THR A 457 5.11 12.51 43.26
CA THR A 457 4.66 11.54 44.29
C THR A 457 3.69 12.18 45.29
N GLN A 458 3.82 13.46 45.64
CA GLN A 458 2.82 14.15 46.46
C GLN A 458 1.49 14.36 45.73
N LEU A 459 1.52 14.68 44.43
CA LEU A 459 0.33 14.76 43.56
C LEU A 459 -0.31 13.37 43.37
N SER A 460 0.51 12.33 43.18
CA SER A 460 0.07 10.94 43.00
C SER A 460 -0.48 10.32 44.29
N ASN A 461 0.08 10.65 45.46
CA ASN A 461 -0.45 10.20 46.77
C ASN A 461 -1.76 10.90 47.16
N LYS A 462 -2.03 12.10 46.63
CA LYS A 462 -3.30 12.80 46.82
C LYS A 462 -4.43 12.23 45.95
N GLN A 463 -4.13 11.51 44.88
CA GLN A 463 -5.12 10.83 44.05
C GLN A 463 -5.33 9.39 44.53
N LYS A 464 -6.42 9.15 45.26
CA LYS A 464 -6.86 7.78 45.66
C LYS A 464 -7.14 6.83 44.47
N GLY A 465 -7.05 7.29 43.22
CA GLY A 465 -7.17 6.51 41.98
C GLY A 465 -6.04 6.74 40.95
N GLY A 466 -4.92 7.38 41.34
CA GLY A 466 -3.93 7.98 40.43
C GLY A 466 -2.99 7.04 39.68
N SER A 467 -3.09 5.72 39.85
CA SER A 467 -2.23 4.80 39.08
C SER A 467 -2.73 4.55 37.66
N LEU A 468 -4.03 4.70 37.38
CA LEU A 468 -4.59 4.31 36.08
C LEU A 468 -4.27 5.32 34.98
N THR A 469 -4.40 6.61 35.25
CA THR A 469 -4.11 7.66 34.24
C THR A 469 -2.62 7.69 33.87
N GLY A 470 -1.72 7.53 34.84
CA GLY A 470 -0.27 7.43 34.57
C GLY A 470 0.10 6.18 33.77
N VAL A 471 -0.57 5.06 34.04
CA VAL A 471 -0.39 3.81 33.30
C VAL A 471 -0.96 3.92 31.87
N ALA A 472 -2.07 4.63 31.69
CA ALA A 472 -2.66 4.89 30.37
C ALA A 472 -1.72 5.73 29.48
N ILE A 473 -1.17 6.83 30.01
CA ILE A 473 -0.21 7.69 29.30
C ILE A 473 1.06 6.89 28.93
N MET A 474 1.59 6.12 29.88
CA MET A 474 2.75 5.27 29.62
C MET A 474 2.45 4.17 28.58
N GLY A 475 1.24 3.60 28.57
CA GLY A 475 0.79 2.65 27.55
C GLY A 475 0.75 3.27 26.15
N PHE A 476 0.19 4.47 26.03
CA PHE A 476 0.14 5.20 24.76
C PHE A 476 1.55 5.56 24.23
N LEU A 477 2.41 6.11 25.10
CA LEU A 477 3.81 6.42 24.73
C LEU A 477 4.60 5.17 24.36
N SER A 478 4.32 4.03 25.01
CA SER A 478 4.98 2.77 24.69
C SER A 478 4.61 2.25 23.31
N ALA A 479 3.39 2.49 22.82
CA ALA A 479 3.01 2.16 21.45
C ALA A 479 3.89 2.88 20.41
N LEU A 480 4.20 4.16 20.64
CA LEU A 480 5.10 4.94 19.77
C LEU A 480 6.52 4.38 19.73
N ILE A 481 7.03 3.91 20.88
CA ILE A 481 8.38 3.37 21.01
C ILE A 481 8.49 1.97 20.38
N VAL A 482 7.42 1.18 20.45
CA VAL A 482 7.37 -0.19 19.92
C VAL A 482 7.12 -0.21 18.40
N GLY A 483 6.55 0.86 17.83
CA GLY A 483 6.28 1.00 16.40
C GLY A 483 7.42 0.58 15.47
N PRO A 484 8.67 1.07 15.64
CA PRO A 484 9.80 0.67 14.79
C PRO A 484 10.12 -0.83 14.85
N CYS A 485 9.86 -1.51 15.96
CA CYS A 485 10.11 -2.95 16.10
C CYS A 485 9.03 -3.82 15.47
N VAL A 486 7.85 -3.25 15.23
CA VAL A 486 6.70 -3.91 14.62
C VAL A 486 6.54 -3.52 13.14
N ALA A 487 7.47 -2.71 12.62
CA ALA A 487 7.45 -2.20 11.26
C ALA A 487 7.40 -3.29 10.16
N PRO A 488 8.10 -4.45 10.25
CA PRO A 488 8.04 -5.44 9.18
C PRO A 488 6.67 -6.14 9.03
N PRO A 489 6.03 -6.66 10.10
CA PRO A 489 4.65 -7.14 10.02
C PRO A 489 3.65 -6.04 9.65
N LEU A 490 3.87 -4.82 10.17
CA LEU A 490 3.06 -3.67 9.80
C LEU A 490 3.19 -3.34 8.32
N ALA A 491 4.36 -3.44 7.69
CA ALA A 491 4.51 -3.12 6.27
C ALA A 491 3.63 -4.01 5.39
N GLY A 492 3.61 -5.32 5.62
CA GLY A 492 2.69 -6.23 4.90
C GLY A 492 1.21 -5.90 5.16
N ALA A 493 0.88 -5.54 6.41
CA ALA A 493 -0.46 -5.08 6.77
C ALA A 493 -0.86 -3.77 6.08
N LEU A 494 0.05 -2.79 6.06
CA LEU A 494 -0.13 -1.46 5.50
C LEU A 494 -0.25 -1.51 3.98
N ILE A 495 0.46 -2.40 3.31
CA ILE A 495 0.32 -2.64 1.87
C ILE A 495 -1.09 -3.18 1.59
N TYR A 496 -1.55 -4.18 2.34
CA TYR A 496 -2.90 -4.72 2.20
C TYR A 496 -3.99 -3.67 2.49
N ILE A 497 -3.91 -2.99 3.64
CA ILE A 497 -4.87 -1.96 4.06
C ILE A 497 -4.84 -0.75 3.11
N GLY A 498 -3.66 -0.38 2.62
CA GLY A 498 -3.48 0.72 1.68
C GLY A 498 -4.01 0.43 0.29
N GLN A 499 -4.07 -0.85 -0.12
CA GLN A 499 -4.69 -1.28 -1.36
C GLN A 499 -6.22 -1.40 -1.25
N THR A 500 -6.73 -1.82 -0.08
CA THR A 500 -8.18 -1.94 0.15
C THR A 500 -8.85 -0.62 0.52
N GLY A 501 -8.10 0.36 1.05
CA GLY A 501 -8.63 1.68 1.44
C GLY A 501 -9.59 1.65 2.63
N ASP A 502 -9.75 0.50 3.29
CA ASP A 502 -10.70 0.33 4.40
C ASP A 502 -10.02 0.71 5.74
N ALA A 503 -10.32 1.93 6.21
CA ALA A 503 -9.83 2.45 7.48
C ALA A 503 -10.33 1.65 8.70
N MET A 504 -11.53 1.05 8.62
CA MET A 504 -12.12 0.26 9.70
C MET A 504 -11.41 -1.09 9.82
N LEU A 505 -11.11 -1.72 8.68
CA LEU A 505 -10.31 -2.95 8.61
C LEU A 505 -8.90 -2.73 9.18
N GLY A 506 -8.24 -1.63 8.81
CA GLY A 506 -6.92 -1.28 9.34
C GLY A 506 -6.91 -1.01 10.84
N GLY A 507 -7.90 -0.27 11.34
CA GLY A 507 -8.07 -0.02 12.77
C GLY A 507 -8.31 -1.30 13.57
N LEU A 508 -9.17 -2.19 13.07
CA LEU A 508 -9.55 -3.43 13.74
C LEU A 508 -8.42 -4.48 13.70
N ALA A 509 -7.67 -4.57 12.61
CA ALA A 509 -6.49 -5.44 12.50
C ALA A 509 -5.40 -5.04 13.51
N LEU A 510 -5.05 -3.74 13.59
CA LEU A 510 -4.04 -3.27 14.54
C LEU A 510 -4.51 -3.31 16.00
N PHE A 511 -5.81 -3.13 16.24
CA PHE A 511 -6.40 -3.37 17.55
C PHE A 511 -6.19 -4.82 17.98
N ALA A 512 -6.56 -5.79 17.13
CA ALA A 512 -6.42 -7.21 17.40
C ALA A 512 -4.97 -7.63 17.67
N MET A 513 -4.04 -7.10 16.87
CA MET A 513 -2.60 -7.30 17.07
C MET A 513 -2.13 -6.75 18.44
N SER A 514 -2.56 -5.54 18.81
CA SER A 514 -2.20 -4.95 20.11
C SER A 514 -2.75 -5.75 21.28
N ILE A 515 -3.99 -6.27 21.17
CA ILE A 515 -4.57 -7.14 22.18
C ILE A 515 -3.76 -8.45 22.28
N GLY A 516 -3.39 -9.06 21.14
CA GLY A 516 -2.57 -10.27 21.10
C GLY A 516 -1.23 -10.11 21.82
N MET A 517 -0.54 -8.99 21.61
CA MET A 517 0.70 -8.66 22.31
C MET A 517 0.50 -8.37 23.80
N GLY A 518 -0.67 -7.84 24.16
CA GLY A 518 -1.08 -7.56 25.53
C GLY A 518 -1.48 -8.78 26.34
N VAL A 519 -1.87 -9.90 25.70
CA VAL A 519 -2.30 -11.12 26.41
C VAL A 519 -1.24 -11.63 27.40
N PRO A 520 0.04 -11.81 27.02
CA PRO A 520 1.08 -12.19 27.98
C PRO A 520 1.22 -11.22 29.16
N LEU A 521 1.10 -9.91 28.92
CA LEU A 521 1.16 -8.89 29.96
C LEU A 521 -0.04 -8.96 30.92
N LEU A 522 -1.25 -9.19 30.39
CA LEU A 522 -2.46 -9.40 31.19
C LEU A 522 -2.35 -10.65 32.06
N LEU A 523 -1.78 -11.73 31.52
CA LEU A 523 -1.56 -12.99 32.23
C LEU A 523 -0.56 -12.80 33.38
N LEU A 524 0.53 -12.06 33.13
CA LEU A 524 1.50 -11.68 34.16
C LEU A 524 0.89 -10.76 35.22
N GLY A 525 0.07 -9.78 34.83
CA GLY A 525 -0.65 -8.89 35.73
C GLY A 525 -1.68 -9.61 36.61
N ALA A 526 -2.41 -10.57 36.03
CA ALA A 526 -3.36 -11.44 36.75
C ALA A 526 -2.66 -12.35 37.76
N SER A 527 -1.41 -12.75 37.49
CA SER A 527 -0.62 -13.59 38.40
C SER A 527 -0.17 -12.87 39.69
N ALA A 528 -0.46 -11.57 39.83
CA ALA A 528 -0.20 -10.76 41.03
C ALA A 528 1.24 -10.82 41.57
N GLY A 529 2.22 -11.10 40.70
CA GLY A 529 3.61 -11.28 41.11
C GLY A 529 3.93 -12.60 41.80
N LYS A 530 2.97 -13.56 41.87
CA LYS A 530 3.19 -14.89 42.46
C LYS A 530 4.08 -15.78 41.60
N LEU A 531 4.09 -15.54 40.29
CA LEU A 531 4.93 -16.26 39.32
C LEU A 531 6.29 -15.59 39.07
N LEU A 532 6.45 -14.33 39.49
CA LEU A 532 7.63 -13.53 39.18
C LEU A 532 8.62 -13.55 40.36
N PRO A 533 9.86 -14.02 40.18
CA PRO A 533 10.89 -13.94 41.21
C PRO A 533 11.17 -12.47 41.54
N ARG A 534 11.47 -12.18 42.81
CA ARG A 534 11.84 -10.82 43.24
C ARG A 534 12.97 -10.29 42.36
N ALA A 535 12.88 -9.03 41.95
CA ALA A 535 13.94 -8.37 41.21
C ALA A 535 15.26 -8.47 42.01
N GLY A 536 16.23 -9.20 41.45
CA GLY A 536 17.52 -9.49 42.08
C GLY A 536 18.64 -9.50 41.04
N ALA A 537 19.78 -10.13 41.33
CA ALA A 537 20.95 -10.13 40.45
C ALA A 537 20.68 -10.66 39.02
N TRP A 538 19.72 -11.58 38.86
CA TRP A 538 19.30 -12.08 37.55
C TRP A 538 18.72 -10.98 36.64
N MET A 539 18.05 -9.97 37.21
CA MET A 539 17.48 -8.84 36.44
C MET A 539 18.58 -8.03 35.73
N ASN A 540 19.76 -7.90 36.35
CA ASN A 540 20.88 -7.18 35.75
C ASN A 540 21.45 -7.94 34.55
N THR A 541 21.49 -9.27 34.62
CA THR A 541 21.88 -10.12 33.49
C THR A 541 20.89 -10.02 32.34
N VAL A 542 19.58 -10.03 32.64
CA VAL A 542 18.52 -9.85 31.64
C VAL A 542 18.58 -8.48 30.98
N LYS A 543 18.71 -7.40 31.76
CA LYS A 543 18.88 -6.03 31.25
C LYS A 543 20.09 -5.91 30.31
N ALA A 544 21.21 -6.54 30.66
CA ALA A 544 22.41 -6.52 29.83
C ALA A 544 22.19 -7.24 28.49
N VAL A 545 21.58 -8.43 28.49
CA VAL A 545 21.28 -9.17 27.25
C VAL A 545 20.34 -8.37 26.34
N PHE A 546 19.24 -7.86 26.88
CA PHE A 546 18.29 -7.06 26.08
C PHE A 546 18.88 -5.71 25.65
N GLY A 547 19.76 -5.10 26.44
CA GLY A 547 20.49 -3.88 26.06
C GLY A 547 21.38 -4.11 24.84
N VAL A 548 22.12 -5.23 24.79
CA VAL A 548 22.93 -5.61 23.62
C VAL A 548 22.04 -5.88 22.41
N LEU A 549 20.89 -6.55 22.61
CA LEU A 549 19.94 -6.83 21.55
C LEU A 549 19.32 -5.54 20.98
N LEU A 550 18.95 -4.58 21.83
CA LEU A 550 18.48 -3.25 21.40
C LEU A 550 19.54 -2.47 20.62
N LEU A 551 20.82 -2.56 21.01
CA LEU A 551 21.91 -1.98 20.22
C LEU A 551 22.08 -2.68 18.86
N ALA A 552 21.88 -4.00 18.79
CA ALA A 552 21.96 -4.74 17.54
C ALA A 552 20.84 -4.32 16.58
N VAL A 553 19.61 -4.14 17.09
CA VAL A 553 18.49 -3.59 16.29
C VAL A 553 18.75 -2.15 15.88
N ALA A 554 19.30 -1.32 16.77
CA ALA A 554 19.65 0.07 16.44
C ALA A 554 20.70 0.14 15.34
N LEU A 555 21.75 -0.69 15.40
CA LEU A 555 22.77 -0.80 14.37
C LEU A 555 22.20 -1.34 13.06
N TRP A 556 21.32 -2.34 13.13
CA TRP A 556 20.62 -2.87 11.96
C TRP A 556 19.74 -1.81 11.28
N LEU A 557 19.04 -0.98 12.06
CA LEU A 557 18.25 0.14 11.53
C LEU A 557 19.14 1.24 10.94
N ALA A 558 20.29 1.50 11.57
CA ALA A 558 21.27 2.48 11.11
C ALA A 558 22.03 2.02 9.86
N ASP A 559 22.15 0.70 9.62
CA ASP A 559 22.75 0.12 8.41
C ASP A 559 22.02 0.55 7.13
N ARG A 560 20.71 0.85 7.21
CA ARG A 560 19.95 1.40 6.07
C ARG A 560 20.32 2.83 5.70
N VAL A 561 21.02 3.56 6.57
CA VAL A 561 21.37 4.97 6.37
C VAL A 561 22.90 5.17 6.35
N LEU A 562 23.67 4.22 6.88
CA LEU A 562 25.12 4.31 7.01
C LEU A 562 25.82 3.46 5.95
N PRO A 563 26.92 3.94 5.37
CA PRO A 563 27.74 3.14 4.45
C PRO A 563 28.35 1.93 5.16
N GLY A 564 28.39 0.77 4.49
CA GLY A 564 28.65 -0.55 5.11
C GLY A 564 29.95 -0.72 5.91
N TRP A 565 30.95 0.14 5.72
CA TRP A 565 32.17 0.15 6.55
C TRP A 565 31.88 0.60 8.00
N ILE A 566 30.97 1.56 8.19
CA ILE A 566 30.58 2.06 9.52
C ILE A 566 29.74 0.99 10.25
N SER A 567 28.85 0.30 9.55
CA SER A 567 28.04 -0.75 10.16
C SER A 567 28.88 -1.96 10.55
N MET A 568 29.86 -2.38 9.74
CA MET A 568 30.82 -3.43 10.13
C MET A 568 31.60 -3.05 11.40
N ILE A 569 32.07 -1.81 11.53
CA ILE A 569 32.72 -1.33 12.76
C ILE A 569 31.73 -1.36 13.93
N GLY A 570 30.49 -0.93 13.72
CA GLY A 570 29.44 -0.94 14.72
C GLY A 570 29.16 -2.35 15.26
N TRP A 571 28.99 -3.33 14.36
CA TRP A 571 28.78 -4.73 14.72
C TRP A 571 29.99 -5.34 15.43
N ALA A 572 31.21 -5.07 14.95
CA ALA A 572 32.42 -5.53 15.61
C ALA A 572 32.55 -4.95 17.03
N LEU A 573 32.31 -3.65 17.20
CA LEU A 573 32.35 -2.98 18.49
C LEU A 573 31.27 -3.51 19.43
N LEU A 574 30.07 -3.77 18.93
CA LEU A 574 28.98 -4.38 19.70
C LEU A 574 29.39 -5.76 20.23
N PHE A 575 29.92 -6.64 19.37
CA PHE A 575 30.34 -7.98 19.80
C PHE A 575 31.50 -7.94 20.81
N ILE A 576 32.47 -7.05 20.62
CA ILE A 576 33.60 -6.89 21.53
C ILE A 576 33.13 -6.34 22.89
N VAL A 577 32.31 -5.29 22.91
CA VAL A 577 31.78 -4.70 24.15
C VAL A 577 30.89 -5.69 24.90
N ALA A 578 30.03 -6.42 24.18
CA ALA A 578 29.19 -7.47 24.77
C ALA A 578 30.05 -8.62 25.38
N ALA A 579 31.12 -9.03 24.70
CA ALA A 579 32.04 -10.04 25.20
C ALA A 579 32.78 -9.60 26.47
N ILE A 580 33.24 -8.34 26.52
CA ILE A 580 33.89 -7.77 27.70
C ILE A 580 32.91 -7.72 28.87
N TYR A 581 31.66 -7.32 28.63
CA TYR A 581 30.62 -7.23 29.66
C TYR A 581 30.20 -8.61 30.22
N MET A 582 30.32 -9.68 29.43
CA MET A 582 30.15 -11.07 29.90
C MET A 582 31.37 -11.63 30.66
N GLY A 583 32.43 -10.82 30.85
CA GLY A 583 33.61 -11.21 31.62
C GLY A 583 34.55 -12.16 30.88
N ALA A 584 34.60 -12.10 29.53
CA ALA A 584 35.47 -12.94 28.71
C ALA A 584 36.97 -12.82 29.07
N LEU A 585 37.39 -11.66 29.59
CA LEU A 585 38.77 -11.36 29.98
C LEU A 585 39.05 -11.53 31.48
N GLU A 586 38.03 -11.84 32.30
CA GLU A 586 38.23 -12.02 33.74
C GLU A 586 38.83 -13.39 34.06
N PRO A 587 39.76 -13.51 35.04
CA PRO A 587 40.31 -14.79 35.46
C PRO A 587 39.22 -15.72 36.00
N ILE A 588 39.36 -17.02 35.74
CA ILE A 588 38.41 -18.04 36.17
C ILE A 588 38.70 -18.37 37.64
N GLY A 589 38.02 -17.71 38.57
CA GLY A 589 37.99 -18.12 39.98
C GLY A 589 37.05 -19.33 40.21
N ASP A 590 36.93 -19.77 41.47
CA ASP A 590 36.01 -20.84 41.93
C ASP A 590 34.53 -20.44 41.85
N LYS A 591 34.03 -20.14 40.65
CA LYS A 591 32.63 -19.82 40.38
C LYS A 591 31.91 -20.96 39.63
N SER A 592 30.59 -21.01 39.82
CA SER A 592 29.65 -22.00 39.28
C SER A 592 29.86 -22.34 37.79
N ASN A 593 29.63 -23.59 37.41
CA ASN A 593 29.78 -24.11 36.04
C ASN A 593 28.97 -23.31 34.99
N TRP A 594 27.86 -22.67 35.37
CA TRP A 594 27.07 -21.81 34.48
C TRP A 594 27.83 -20.57 33.99
N HIS A 595 28.70 -19.99 34.83
CA HIS A 595 29.53 -18.86 34.43
C HIS A 595 30.61 -19.25 33.42
N LYS A 596 31.09 -20.50 33.45
CA LYS A 596 32.09 -21.01 32.50
C LYS A 596 31.52 -21.07 31.07
N LEU A 597 30.25 -21.44 30.94
CA LEU A 597 29.54 -21.49 29.66
C LEU A 597 29.31 -20.08 29.07
N TRP A 598 28.87 -19.13 29.90
CA TRP A 598 28.72 -17.72 29.48
C TRP A 598 30.05 -17.07 29.08
N LYS A 599 31.15 -17.41 29.76
CA LYS A 599 32.50 -16.99 29.35
C LYS A 599 32.93 -17.57 28.01
N GLY A 600 32.64 -18.85 27.76
CA GLY A 600 32.91 -19.48 26.46
C GLY A 600 32.19 -18.76 25.32
N LEU A 601 30.91 -18.43 25.53
CA LEU A 601 30.12 -17.65 24.57
C LEU A 601 30.71 -16.24 24.37
N GLY A 602 31.11 -15.56 25.46
CA GLY A 602 31.76 -14.26 25.37
C GLY A 602 33.09 -14.29 24.63
N LEU A 603 33.91 -15.31 24.84
CA LEU A 603 35.16 -15.48 24.10
C LEU A 603 34.89 -15.73 22.60
N SER A 604 33.88 -16.53 22.25
CA SER A 604 33.49 -16.71 20.84
C SER A 604 33.03 -15.41 20.19
N LEU A 605 32.21 -14.59 20.88
CA LEU A 605 31.80 -13.27 20.39
C LEU A 605 33.00 -12.34 20.20
N LEU A 606 33.96 -12.36 21.12
CA LEU A 606 35.18 -11.56 21.03
C LEU A 606 35.97 -11.92 19.78
N VAL A 607 36.19 -13.22 19.54
CA VAL A 607 36.89 -13.73 18.35
C VAL A 607 36.15 -13.32 17.08
N THR A 608 34.83 -13.45 17.03
CA THR A 608 34.02 -13.01 15.89
C THR A 608 34.16 -11.50 15.64
N GLY A 609 34.14 -10.67 16.69
CA GLY A 609 34.35 -9.23 16.56
C GLY A 609 35.72 -8.87 15.97
N PHE A 610 36.79 -9.54 16.41
CA PHE A 610 38.13 -9.35 15.83
C PHE A 610 38.23 -9.85 14.39
N VAL A 611 37.58 -10.97 14.08
CA VAL A 611 37.50 -11.54 12.73
C VAL A 611 36.83 -10.54 11.77
N ILE A 612 35.75 -9.88 12.19
CA ILE A 612 35.08 -8.85 11.38
C ILE A 612 36.01 -7.65 11.13
N ILE A 613 36.77 -7.19 12.14
CA ILE A 613 37.76 -6.10 11.98
C ILE A 613 38.87 -6.50 11.01
N ILE A 614 39.38 -7.74 11.10
CA ILE A 614 40.42 -8.25 10.20
C ILE A 614 39.88 -8.37 8.77
N GLY A 615 38.64 -8.85 8.61
CA GLY A 615 37.96 -8.91 7.31
C GLY A 615 37.77 -7.54 6.68
N LEU A 616 37.33 -6.55 7.46
CA LEU A 616 37.18 -5.16 7.02
C LEU A 616 38.55 -4.55 6.64
N ALA A 617 39.59 -4.81 7.43
CA ALA A 617 40.96 -4.39 7.10
C ALA A 617 41.49 -5.05 5.82
N GLY A 618 41.01 -6.26 5.52
CA GLY A 618 41.24 -6.95 4.24
C GLY A 618 40.42 -6.39 3.08
N GLY A 619 39.47 -5.48 3.30
CA GLY A 619 38.58 -4.93 2.28
C GLY A 619 37.26 -5.67 2.11
N SER A 620 36.93 -6.63 2.98
CA SER A 620 35.62 -7.28 2.97
C SER A 620 34.52 -6.30 3.38
N ARG A 621 33.41 -6.31 2.65
CA ARG A 621 32.18 -5.56 2.98
C ARG A 621 31.04 -6.48 3.42
N ASP A 622 31.34 -7.77 3.62
CA ASP A 622 30.34 -8.77 3.98
C ASP A 622 30.47 -9.18 5.45
N LEU A 623 29.40 -8.97 6.21
CA LEU A 623 29.30 -9.31 7.63
C LEU A 623 29.32 -10.82 7.88
N LEU A 624 28.76 -11.63 6.98
CA LEU A 624 28.69 -13.09 7.15
C LEU A 624 29.94 -13.81 6.65
N GLN A 625 30.69 -13.21 5.72
CA GLN A 625 31.91 -13.79 5.17
C GLN A 625 33.12 -12.83 5.24
N PRO A 626 33.53 -12.39 6.44
CA PRO A 626 34.62 -11.42 6.59
C PRO A 626 35.96 -11.96 6.08
N LEU A 627 36.19 -13.28 6.08
CA LEU A 627 37.46 -13.90 5.68
C LEU A 627 37.54 -14.29 4.19
N LYS A 628 36.49 -14.09 3.39
CA LYS A 628 36.51 -14.47 1.97
C LYS A 628 37.66 -13.83 1.20
N VAL A 629 38.05 -12.62 1.61
CA VAL A 629 39.18 -11.88 1.03
C VAL A 629 40.53 -12.54 1.28
N PHE A 630 40.64 -13.41 2.29
CA PHE A 630 41.86 -14.15 2.63
C PHE A 630 41.86 -15.61 2.15
N GLN A 631 40.76 -16.10 1.58
CA GLN A 631 40.67 -17.46 1.02
C GLN A 631 41.30 -17.60 -0.39
N GLY A 632 41.89 -16.53 -0.94
CA GLY A 632 42.57 -16.52 -2.23
C GLY A 632 44.10 -16.53 -2.13
N GLY A 633 44.69 -17.67 -1.80
CA GLY A 633 46.13 -17.90 -2.03
C GLY A 633 46.39 -18.14 -3.51
N GLY A 634 46.68 -17.08 -4.27
CA GLY A 634 47.11 -17.16 -5.66
C GLY A 634 46.47 -16.08 -6.53
N SER A 635 47.32 -15.23 -7.11
CA SER A 635 46.97 -14.35 -8.21
C SER A 635 46.49 -15.18 -9.41
N ALA A 636 45.21 -15.50 -9.43
CA ALA A 636 44.45 -15.72 -10.64
C ALA A 636 43.19 -14.89 -10.47
N THR A 637 43.19 -13.72 -11.10
CA THR A 637 41.98 -12.98 -11.43
C THR A 637 41.16 -13.87 -12.37
N GLN A 638 40.51 -14.91 -11.83
CA GLN A 638 39.20 -15.27 -12.35
C GLN A 638 38.31 -14.14 -11.90
N GLN A 639 38.31 -13.10 -12.71
CA GLN A 639 37.24 -12.14 -12.81
C GLN A 639 35.99 -12.99 -12.98
N GLN A 640 35.27 -13.27 -11.88
CA GLN A 640 33.83 -13.51 -12.00
C GLN A 640 33.34 -12.29 -12.77
N ALA A 641 32.80 -12.51 -13.96
CA ALA A 641 32.37 -11.46 -14.86
C ALA A 641 31.25 -10.69 -14.15
N GLU A 642 31.63 -9.65 -13.39
CA GLU A 642 30.69 -8.73 -12.79
C GLU A 642 30.01 -8.00 -13.95
N LEU A 643 28.68 -8.13 -14.02
CA LEU A 643 27.88 -7.48 -15.05
C LEU A 643 28.15 -5.97 -14.99
N GLN A 644 28.64 -5.41 -16.09
CA GLN A 644 28.97 -3.99 -16.19
C GLN A 644 27.68 -3.22 -16.41
N PHE A 645 27.10 -2.68 -15.34
CA PHE A 645 25.94 -1.80 -15.41
C PHE A 645 26.36 -0.36 -15.69
N GLU A 646 25.69 0.27 -16.66
CA GLU A 646 25.78 1.71 -16.87
C GLU A 646 24.65 2.42 -16.15
N TYR A 647 24.99 3.46 -15.38
CA TYR A 647 24.01 4.18 -14.57
C TYR A 647 23.30 5.24 -15.40
N ILE A 648 21.98 5.32 -15.25
CA ILE A 648 21.14 6.35 -15.87
C ILE A 648 20.23 7.01 -14.81
N ASP A 649 20.02 8.30 -14.94
CA ASP A 649 19.19 9.08 -14.00
C ASP A 649 17.92 9.66 -14.65
N SER A 650 17.85 9.69 -15.98
CA SER A 650 16.78 10.37 -16.72
C SER A 650 16.23 9.58 -17.91
N LEU A 651 15.05 9.98 -18.38
CA LEU A 651 14.40 9.38 -19.56
C LEU A 651 15.18 9.65 -20.85
N GLU A 652 15.84 10.80 -20.94
CA GLU A 652 16.65 11.19 -22.11
C GLU A 652 17.84 10.25 -22.30
N GLU A 653 18.51 9.87 -21.21
CA GLU A 653 19.62 8.90 -21.23
C GLU A 653 19.17 7.49 -21.60
N LEU A 654 17.97 7.09 -21.16
CA LEU A 654 17.37 5.82 -21.57
C LEU A 654 17.09 5.80 -23.08
N GLN A 655 16.40 6.82 -23.58
CA GLN A 655 16.06 6.94 -25.00
C GLN A 655 17.31 7.04 -25.89
N ALA A 656 18.40 7.60 -25.39
CA ALA A 656 19.66 7.64 -26.12
C ALA A 656 20.27 6.26 -26.37
N ARG A 657 19.96 5.25 -25.54
CA ARG A 657 20.52 3.89 -25.64
C ARG A 657 19.56 2.85 -26.19
N VAL A 658 18.26 3.07 -26.03
CA VAL A 658 17.22 2.24 -26.61
C VAL A 658 17.13 2.49 -28.14
N GLY A 659 17.01 1.43 -28.95
CA GLY A 659 16.88 1.53 -30.41
C GLY A 659 18.20 1.61 -31.21
N GLN A 660 19.35 1.36 -30.59
CA GLN A 660 20.65 1.29 -31.28
C GLN A 660 20.96 -0.10 -31.89
N GLY A 661 19.96 -0.96 -32.09
CA GLY A 661 20.15 -2.30 -32.65
C GLY A 661 20.68 -3.35 -31.67
N GLN A 662 20.75 -3.03 -30.37
CA GLN A 662 21.09 -3.96 -29.30
C GLN A 662 19.94 -3.99 -28.28
N PRO A 663 19.59 -5.17 -27.74
CA PRO A 663 18.61 -5.26 -26.67
C PRO A 663 19.15 -4.59 -25.39
N VAL A 664 18.25 -3.98 -24.63
CA VAL A 664 18.59 -3.23 -23.41
C VAL A 664 17.83 -3.82 -22.23
N MET A 665 18.52 -4.09 -21.13
CA MET A 665 17.92 -4.41 -19.84
C MET A 665 18.08 -3.21 -18.93
N LEU A 666 16.98 -2.67 -18.41
CA LEU A 666 16.98 -1.58 -17.45
C LEU A 666 16.57 -2.10 -16.06
N ASP A 667 17.47 -2.00 -15.09
CA ASP A 667 17.26 -2.38 -13.69
C ASP A 667 17.01 -1.16 -12.80
N PHE A 668 15.84 -1.06 -12.18
CA PHE A 668 15.54 -0.08 -11.14
C PHE A 668 16.02 -0.58 -9.78
N TYR A 669 17.05 0.08 -9.25
CA TYR A 669 17.74 -0.31 -8.04
C TYR A 669 17.58 0.74 -6.92
N ALA A 670 17.63 0.29 -5.66
CA ALA A 670 17.88 1.19 -4.54
C ALA A 670 18.62 0.48 -3.39
N ASP A 671 19.48 1.20 -2.65
CA ASP A 671 20.22 0.67 -1.49
C ASP A 671 19.30 0.20 -0.36
N TRP A 672 18.13 0.83 -0.22
CA TRP A 672 17.14 0.48 0.80
C TRP A 672 16.26 -0.72 0.40
N CYS A 673 16.36 -1.19 -0.84
CA CYS A 673 15.57 -2.27 -1.38
C CYS A 673 16.25 -3.64 -1.15
N VAL A 674 15.74 -4.40 -0.17
CA VAL A 674 16.28 -5.72 0.20
C VAL A 674 16.24 -6.68 -0.99
N SER A 675 15.12 -6.74 -1.71
CA SER A 675 14.93 -7.60 -2.87
C SER A 675 15.91 -7.28 -4.01
N CYS A 676 16.33 -6.02 -4.15
CA CYS A 676 17.34 -5.58 -5.13
C CYS A 676 18.71 -6.16 -4.78
N ILE A 677 19.12 -6.04 -3.51
CA ILE A 677 20.38 -6.60 -2.99
C ILE A 677 20.38 -8.13 -3.10
N GLU A 678 19.22 -8.77 -2.86
CA GLU A 678 19.07 -10.22 -3.04
C GLU A 678 19.27 -10.62 -4.51
N MET A 679 18.70 -9.89 -5.48
CA MET A 679 18.93 -10.17 -6.90
C MET A 679 20.39 -9.98 -7.28
N GLU A 680 21.07 -8.93 -6.81
CA GLU A 680 22.50 -8.75 -7.06
C GLU A 680 23.35 -9.90 -6.51
N ARG A 681 22.99 -10.43 -5.33
CA ARG A 681 23.76 -11.48 -4.64
C ARG A 681 23.46 -12.90 -5.10
N PHE A 682 22.24 -13.18 -5.55
CA PHE A 682 21.78 -14.54 -5.84
C PHE A 682 21.46 -14.75 -7.31
N THR A 683 21.03 -13.71 -8.03
CA THR A 683 20.52 -13.82 -9.41
C THR A 683 21.56 -13.35 -10.42
N PHE A 684 22.14 -12.17 -10.23
CA PHE A 684 23.13 -11.59 -11.16
C PHE A 684 24.53 -12.23 -11.09
N THR A 685 24.84 -12.91 -9.99
CA THR A 685 26.07 -13.69 -9.83
C THR A 685 26.01 -15.08 -10.44
N ASP A 686 24.83 -15.55 -10.87
CA ASP A 686 24.69 -16.89 -11.46
C ASP A 686 25.28 -16.91 -12.89
N PRO A 687 26.20 -17.85 -13.21
CA PRO A 687 26.83 -17.93 -14.53
C PRO A 687 25.83 -18.08 -15.69
N GLN A 688 24.66 -18.69 -15.45
CA GLN A 688 23.65 -18.88 -16.49
C GLN A 688 22.90 -17.59 -16.82
N VAL A 689 22.71 -16.71 -15.84
CA VAL A 689 22.13 -15.39 -16.03
C VAL A 689 23.13 -14.50 -16.75
N GLN A 690 24.41 -14.55 -16.35
CA GLN A 690 25.47 -13.79 -17.03
C GLN A 690 25.62 -14.20 -18.49
N ALA A 691 25.54 -15.49 -18.80
CA ALA A 691 25.56 -15.97 -20.18
C ALA A 691 24.30 -15.59 -20.98
N ALA A 692 23.14 -15.48 -20.33
CA ALA A 692 21.89 -15.08 -20.98
C ALA A 692 21.82 -13.57 -21.28
N LEU A 693 22.58 -12.77 -20.52
CA LEU A 693 22.71 -11.32 -20.72
C LEU A 693 23.90 -10.94 -21.62
N ASP A 694 24.58 -11.92 -22.21
CA ASP A 694 25.68 -11.66 -23.15
C ASP A 694 25.15 -10.98 -24.43
N GLY A 695 25.72 -9.82 -24.78
CA GLY A 695 25.25 -8.99 -25.89
C GLY A 695 24.06 -8.06 -25.59
N VAL A 696 23.63 -7.97 -24.32
CA VAL A 696 22.59 -7.03 -23.86
C VAL A 696 23.24 -5.81 -23.22
N VAL A 697 22.74 -4.62 -23.51
CA VAL A 697 23.15 -3.39 -22.83
C VAL A 697 22.48 -3.34 -21.46
N LEU A 698 23.26 -3.35 -20.39
CA LEU A 698 22.76 -3.35 -19.02
C LEU A 698 22.77 -1.92 -18.46
N LEU A 699 21.58 -1.37 -18.27
CA LEU A 699 21.36 -0.07 -17.65
C LEU A 699 20.84 -0.26 -16.22
N LYS A 700 21.27 0.60 -15.30
CA LYS A 700 20.79 0.64 -13.92
C LYS A 700 20.34 2.05 -13.55
N ALA A 701 19.08 2.18 -13.15
CA ALA A 701 18.56 3.41 -12.58
C ALA A 701 18.62 3.32 -11.05
N ASP A 702 19.59 4.03 -10.43
CA ASP A 702 19.72 4.09 -8.98
C ASP A 702 18.78 5.15 -8.40
N VAL A 703 17.61 4.72 -7.96
CA VAL A 703 16.57 5.59 -7.39
C VAL A 703 16.69 5.75 -5.87
N THR A 704 17.85 5.41 -5.27
CA THR A 704 18.09 5.54 -3.82
C THR A 704 17.81 6.95 -3.31
N ALA A 705 18.24 7.97 -4.05
CA ALA A 705 18.05 9.37 -3.69
C ALA A 705 16.62 9.90 -3.95
N ASN A 706 15.81 9.19 -4.74
CA ASN A 706 14.44 9.54 -5.10
C ASN A 706 14.28 11.01 -5.54
N THR A 707 15.10 11.44 -6.49
CA THR A 707 15.10 12.81 -7.03
C THR A 707 13.84 13.10 -7.86
N THR A 708 13.65 14.35 -8.29
CA THR A 708 12.53 14.71 -9.19
C THR A 708 12.56 13.93 -10.49
N ASP A 709 13.76 13.69 -11.02
CA ASP A 709 13.97 13.04 -12.31
C ASP A 709 13.74 11.54 -12.20
N HIS A 710 14.17 10.93 -11.09
CA HIS A 710 13.83 9.53 -10.75
C HIS A 710 12.32 9.32 -10.66
N ARG A 711 11.58 10.24 -10.01
CA ARG A 711 10.11 10.17 -9.93
C ARG A 711 9.44 10.37 -11.29
N ALA A 712 9.98 11.23 -12.15
CA ALA A 712 9.47 11.43 -13.49
C ALA A 712 9.69 10.17 -14.34
N LEU A 713 10.90 9.59 -14.32
CA LEU A 713 11.26 8.36 -15.02
C LEU A 713 10.36 7.18 -14.60
N MET A 714 10.18 6.97 -13.29
CA MET A 714 9.32 5.91 -12.76
C MET A 714 7.85 6.11 -13.14
N ARG A 715 7.34 7.35 -13.09
CA ARG A 715 5.95 7.65 -13.47
C ARG A 715 5.68 7.37 -14.95
N GLU A 716 6.58 7.79 -15.81
CA GLU A 716 6.44 7.62 -17.27
C GLU A 716 6.46 6.14 -17.67
N LEU A 717 7.29 5.33 -17.01
CA LEU A 717 7.41 3.90 -17.27
C LEU A 717 6.38 3.05 -16.51
N GLY A 718 5.57 3.67 -15.64
CA GLY A 718 4.54 3.01 -14.84
C GLY A 718 5.12 2.11 -13.74
N ILE A 719 6.24 2.49 -13.14
CA ILE A 719 6.93 1.75 -12.08
C ILE A 719 6.63 2.38 -10.71
N VAL A 720 6.11 1.57 -9.79
CA VAL A 720 5.73 2.03 -8.44
C VAL A 720 6.94 2.05 -7.48
N GLY A 721 7.93 1.19 -7.71
CA GLY A 721 9.17 1.15 -6.95
C GLY A 721 10.10 -0.02 -7.34
N PRO A 722 11.34 -0.02 -6.83
CA PRO A 722 12.33 -1.08 -7.05
C PRO A 722 12.04 -2.34 -6.18
N PRO A 723 12.51 -3.54 -6.59
CA PRO A 723 13.19 -3.83 -7.85
C PRO A 723 12.19 -3.98 -8.99
N ALA A 724 12.49 -3.31 -10.10
CA ALA A 724 11.75 -3.47 -11.35
C ALA A 724 12.75 -3.57 -12.51
N ILE A 725 12.65 -4.62 -13.31
CA ILE A 725 13.52 -4.82 -14.48
C ILE A 725 12.67 -4.80 -15.73
N LEU A 726 13.04 -3.92 -16.66
CA LEU A 726 12.41 -3.75 -17.96
C LEU A 726 13.37 -4.27 -19.03
N PHE A 727 12.80 -4.86 -20.08
CA PHE A 727 13.56 -5.32 -21.24
C PHE A 727 13.07 -4.60 -22.48
N TYR A 728 14.02 -4.10 -23.28
CA TYR A 728 13.79 -3.52 -24.59
C TYR A 728 14.46 -4.40 -25.63
N ASP A 729 13.79 -4.63 -26.76
CA ASP A 729 14.37 -5.34 -27.88
C ASP A 729 15.34 -4.45 -28.68
N ALA A 730 15.96 -5.01 -29.72
CA ALA A 730 16.90 -4.30 -30.59
C ALA A 730 16.24 -3.15 -31.39
N ALA A 731 14.92 -3.18 -31.60
CA ALA A 731 14.15 -2.12 -32.24
C ALA A 731 13.79 -0.99 -31.26
N GLY A 732 14.05 -1.19 -29.96
CA GLY A 732 13.75 -0.24 -28.90
C GLY A 732 12.31 -0.33 -28.38
N VAL A 733 11.58 -1.40 -28.72
CA VAL A 733 10.25 -1.64 -28.19
C VAL A 733 10.35 -2.36 -26.86
N GLU A 734 9.58 -1.87 -25.88
CA GLU A 734 9.56 -2.43 -24.55
C GLU A 734 8.75 -3.74 -24.49
N GLN A 735 9.37 -4.80 -23.99
CA GLN A 735 8.75 -6.10 -23.76
C GLN A 735 8.00 -6.13 -22.43
N ARG A 736 6.88 -5.40 -22.35
CA ARG A 736 6.10 -5.21 -21.11
C ARG A 736 5.68 -6.50 -20.43
N GLY A 737 5.36 -7.55 -21.20
CA GLY A 737 4.98 -8.87 -20.67
C GLY A 737 6.10 -9.62 -19.95
N GLN A 738 7.35 -9.18 -20.10
CA GLN A 738 8.52 -9.80 -19.47
C GLN A 738 9.10 -8.96 -18.33
N ARG A 739 8.44 -7.85 -17.96
CA ARG A 739 8.80 -7.05 -16.78
C ARG A 739 8.93 -7.94 -15.55
N VAL A 740 10.00 -7.75 -14.80
CA VAL A 740 10.20 -8.41 -13.52
C VAL A 740 9.95 -7.38 -12.43
N VAL A 741 9.00 -7.65 -11.53
CA VAL A 741 8.76 -6.85 -10.35
C VAL A 741 8.98 -7.73 -9.13
N GLY A 742 9.81 -7.28 -8.19
CA GLY A 742 10.21 -8.07 -7.03
C GLY A 742 11.38 -9.04 -7.31
N PHE A 743 11.75 -9.81 -6.29
CA PHE A 743 12.85 -10.76 -6.38
C PHE A 743 12.47 -11.97 -7.27
N LYS A 744 13.36 -12.33 -8.20
CA LYS A 744 13.32 -13.60 -8.92
C LYS A 744 14.64 -14.34 -8.77
N ASN A 745 14.58 -15.66 -8.58
CA ASN A 745 15.78 -16.49 -8.58
C ASN A 745 16.41 -16.60 -9.98
N ALA A 746 17.64 -17.13 -10.05
CA ALA A 746 18.40 -17.24 -11.29
C ALA A 746 17.70 -18.02 -12.42
N ALA A 747 17.02 -19.12 -12.12
CA ALA A 747 16.38 -19.96 -13.13
C ALA A 747 15.17 -19.27 -13.77
N ASP A 748 14.32 -18.66 -12.94
CA ASP A 748 13.12 -17.95 -13.40
C ASP A 748 13.49 -16.64 -14.09
N PHE A 749 14.51 -15.94 -13.58
CA PHE A 749 15.01 -14.73 -14.23
C PHE A 749 15.62 -15.01 -15.60
N LYS A 750 16.37 -16.11 -15.75
CA LYS A 750 16.87 -16.57 -17.05
C LYS A 750 15.74 -16.87 -18.03
N ALA A 751 14.67 -17.52 -17.57
CA ALA A 751 13.51 -17.79 -18.43
C ALA A 751 12.87 -16.50 -18.93
N ASN A 752 12.74 -15.48 -18.07
CA ASN A 752 12.29 -14.15 -18.45
C ASN A 752 13.22 -13.47 -19.45
N ILE A 753 14.54 -13.52 -19.26
CA ILE A 753 15.52 -12.97 -20.21
C ILE A 753 15.35 -13.64 -21.58
N GLN A 754 15.27 -14.97 -21.62
CA GLN A 754 15.13 -15.71 -22.88
C GLN A 754 13.81 -15.44 -23.59
N ALA A 755 12.73 -15.18 -22.83
CA ALA A 755 11.45 -14.79 -23.39
C ALA A 755 11.47 -13.33 -23.89
N ALA A 756 12.18 -12.44 -23.22
CA ALA A 756 12.30 -11.03 -23.60
C ALA A 756 13.23 -10.80 -24.81
N LEU A 757 14.24 -11.65 -24.99
CA LEU A 757 15.26 -11.53 -26.05
C LEU A 757 15.02 -12.47 -27.24
N ARG A 758 13.87 -13.14 -27.30
CA ARG A 758 13.49 -13.95 -28.46
C ARG A 758 13.04 -13.02 -29.59
N ASN A 759 13.89 -12.89 -30.60
CA ASN A 759 13.53 -12.31 -31.90
C ASN A 759 12.40 -13.07 -32.58
#